data_AF-A0A553I1U3-F1
#
_entry.id   AF-A0A553I1U3-F1
#
_cell.length_a   1.000
_cell.length_b   1.000
_cell.length_c   1.000
_cell.angle_alpha   90.00
_cell.angle_beta   90.00
_cell.angle_gamma   90.00
#
_symmetry.space_group_name_H-M   'P 1'
#
loop_
_entity.id
_entity.type
_entity.pdbx_description
1 polymer ?
#
loop_
_entity_poly.entity_id
_entity_poly.type
_entity_poly.pdbx_seq_one_letter_code
_entity_poly.pdbx_strand_id
1 'polypeptide(L)'
;MSQEAALHGLLRREYVLSPITALAFLTLGGKQYLLAAEDTDIKIYDVVASRLCGILQVFYAQPIHGISVPPAAEDRSSSSGSGRPSRILVWGGHAVKVLPTRIVEELVCASSANGDDNTLGKASSASTALSVPEAMAPDWIFDGRISPFDDSRVVLLTAHNEVIQGRVSAEQNTLLLGRVRSPSRPILYSGNFFWVNENCVLVAAGTVFGEIVVWKCHLDSNADTNDSDRIMGINGTQESKESVGCEVLFVFSGHEGSIFGVHISPEIFTSSGDTIRLLASCSDDRTIRIWDITERSKEPTNDGNEYGAQISDARQTGFGDSIVGSMGLVNSQSRCVAMAMGHISRIWQVEIRSSGLLSRGDVVEVYSFGEDATMQKWHLKLDVGSEATSSTPKTGSPSNLIHHETFSNHNGKQIWSRDMLATENGVLIATGGGDGKIALMEHSSNYSSKTLNDSTDDAGNYQRSIQEVDISPMSLIEKCQQQNIGTDSSLSSFKHGNGKETFQSFAFITDDKLLITTRSGRLFLGSFDGITEWKELAITDAIRKTIQSYTILRSSRRAATAFIGAPNGELFYYNEASGDSLRSFHKAERKITEIICLSDTLAMSPQTRPNEGIDSYIELLVTVFGSSKAELLRLDQDRTLIQRTVIVVTDEFIVTSAAWCHNYLILGSRNGSISVFDLATNGGQAPILTIEVNIGDKVTSILPLPQQSENSPLYFLTTARDGKYRIYELLNKTGTFQLRLLHETKPPFGPLIEGSWLFDKSDDGNHDLMLCGFRGKYFVVWNATQQREVATIDCGGGHRIFDQVQIRGNPEGLRFACTKASQMKIFSQARAPHLPLKMGGHGREIKTVSASGKYVATGAEDTMIRIWELCDSIRGEQQLCCVLALEKHNTGIQKLKWSNDQYLFSSGGNEEFFVWRVTALESDVCPLGVMCEAVFPDRSEVGDLRITDFDVQCFTKDEAHDNDDIVSEESRTNPTFCISMTLSNSTVQTYLYSARQGFQLLGRRTYTGACLTQLRHLNFTDGYYPQVLTAATDGHLAVFTDIQSPADRAQDSKDTLVTKLHQSTIKSLDMRSTTTDTRTSYLVVTGGDDDAIGIVHLHRPAKKASIQYEIRNKSIVRSAHAAAVTGLGIVRLENGERDAIVVTASNDQRVKTWRLVDWQSTSLRVHLLDDQYSGVADAGDLEVVREGRIDGDQNILDREDGGKVLVAGVGIEAWDVS
;
A
#
# COMPACT_ATOMS: atom_id res chain seq x y z
N MET A 1 29.77 19.28 -40.90
CA MET A 1 29.46 20.70 -40.70
C MET A 1 28.16 20.97 -41.43
N SER A 2 27.04 21.34 -40.82
CA SER A 2 26.72 21.76 -39.42
C SER A 2 26.10 20.59 -38.63
N GLN A 3 26.79 20.01 -37.63
CA GLN A 3 26.74 20.40 -36.20
C GLN A 3 25.33 20.78 -35.69
N GLU A 4 24.72 19.80 -35.01
CA GLU A 4 23.78 19.92 -33.89
C GLU A 4 22.70 21.00 -33.99
N ALA A 5 21.59 20.69 -34.66
CA ALA A 5 20.31 21.22 -34.20
C ALA A 5 19.90 20.37 -32.99
N ALA A 6 19.84 20.95 -31.80
CA ALA A 6 19.34 20.27 -30.61
C ALA A 6 17.95 19.68 -30.92
N LEU A 7 17.77 18.37 -30.65
CA LEU A 7 16.50 17.67 -30.80
C LEU A 7 15.57 18.14 -29.68
N HIS A 8 14.93 19.31 -29.87
CA HIS A 8 13.96 19.84 -28.91
C HIS A 8 12.68 18.97 -28.89
N GLY A 9 12.18 18.66 -27.69
CA GLY A 9 10.89 18.00 -27.45
C GLY A 9 10.92 16.47 -27.40
N LEU A 10 12.09 15.84 -27.30
CA LEU A 10 12.23 14.39 -27.18
C LEU A 10 11.82 13.93 -25.78
N LEU A 11 11.01 12.86 -25.70
CA LEU A 11 10.49 12.30 -24.47
C LEU A 11 11.42 11.20 -23.94
N ARG A 12 11.79 11.30 -22.66
CA ARG A 12 12.54 10.26 -21.95
C ARG A 12 11.84 9.87 -20.66
N ARG A 13 11.41 8.62 -20.53
CA ARG A 13 10.85 8.08 -19.28
C ARG A 13 11.97 7.96 -18.23
N GLU A 14 11.80 8.64 -17.09
CA GLU A 14 12.77 8.64 -15.98
C GLU A 14 12.30 7.79 -14.80
N TYR A 15 10.98 7.68 -14.59
CA TYR A 15 10.41 6.94 -13.48
C TYR A 15 9.14 6.21 -13.90
N VAL A 16 8.92 5.03 -13.31
CA VAL A 16 7.70 4.23 -13.47
C VAL A 16 7.30 3.59 -12.14
N LEU A 17 6.03 3.76 -11.79
CA LEU A 17 5.33 3.05 -10.73
C LEU A 17 4.02 2.52 -11.29
N SER A 18 4.02 1.25 -11.69
CA SER A 18 2.92 0.57 -12.37
C SER A 18 2.58 -0.75 -11.66
N PRO A 19 1.42 -1.37 -11.96
CA PRO A 19 1.06 -2.67 -11.41
C PRO A 19 2.14 -3.74 -11.64
N ILE A 20 2.35 -4.62 -10.65
CA ILE A 20 3.26 -5.75 -10.77
C ILE A 20 2.49 -6.97 -11.28
N THR A 21 2.65 -7.28 -12.55
CA THR A 21 1.80 -8.22 -13.30
C THR A 21 2.35 -9.64 -13.36
N ALA A 22 3.65 -9.85 -13.09
CA ALA A 22 4.26 -11.17 -12.97
C ALA A 22 5.43 -11.16 -11.99
N LEU A 23 5.64 -12.28 -11.30
CA LEU A 23 6.75 -12.50 -10.39
C LEU A 23 7.35 -13.89 -10.62
N ALA A 24 8.66 -14.02 -10.48
CA ALA A 24 9.33 -15.31 -10.48
C ALA A 24 10.62 -15.27 -9.64
N PHE A 25 10.80 -16.23 -8.74
CA PHE A 25 12.04 -16.46 -8.02
C PHE A 25 13.08 -17.11 -8.95
N LEU A 26 14.33 -16.69 -8.78
CA LEU A 26 15.48 -17.19 -9.51
C LEU A 26 16.63 -17.41 -8.53
N THR A 27 17.15 -18.64 -8.49
CA THR A 27 18.33 -18.97 -7.69
C THR A 27 19.60 -18.87 -8.55
N LEU A 28 20.54 -18.00 -8.19
CA LEU A 28 21.84 -17.86 -8.85
C LEU A 28 22.97 -17.98 -7.83
N GLY A 29 23.89 -18.92 -8.02
CA GLY A 29 25.05 -19.08 -7.12
C GLY A 29 24.69 -19.27 -5.65
N GLY A 30 23.55 -19.90 -5.36
CA GLY A 30 23.02 -20.10 -3.99
C GLY A 30 22.30 -18.89 -3.39
N LYS A 31 22.22 -17.75 -4.08
CA LYS A 31 21.45 -16.58 -3.67
C LYS A 31 20.09 -16.53 -4.36
N GLN A 32 19.09 -15.98 -3.67
CA GLN A 32 17.73 -15.82 -4.18
C GLN A 32 17.51 -14.42 -4.73
N TYR A 33 17.04 -14.38 -5.97
CA TYR A 33 16.62 -13.16 -6.68
C TYR A 33 15.14 -13.26 -7.02
N LEU A 34 14.48 -12.10 -7.08
CA LEU A 34 13.09 -11.99 -7.53
C LEU A 34 13.04 -11.17 -8.82
N LEU A 35 12.52 -11.77 -9.88
CA LEU A 35 12.20 -11.11 -11.15
C LEU A 35 10.78 -10.56 -11.04
N ALA A 36 10.63 -9.25 -11.16
CA ALA A 36 9.35 -8.57 -11.10
C ALA A 36 9.05 -7.86 -12.42
N ALA A 37 7.94 -8.22 -13.05
CA ALA A 37 7.42 -7.52 -14.21
C ALA A 37 6.68 -6.25 -13.78
N GLU A 38 7.17 -5.10 -14.23
CA GLU A 38 6.49 -3.81 -14.10
C GLU A 38 6.37 -3.22 -15.50
N ASP A 39 5.15 -3.25 -16.05
CA ASP A 39 4.88 -2.93 -17.47
C ASP A 39 5.75 -3.78 -18.43
N THR A 40 6.63 -3.15 -19.20
CA THR A 40 7.47 -3.74 -20.25
C THR A 40 8.82 -4.23 -19.72
N ASP A 41 9.12 -3.92 -18.46
CA ASP A 41 10.42 -4.11 -17.83
C ASP A 41 10.40 -5.25 -16.80
N ILE A 42 11.48 -6.03 -16.76
CA ILE A 42 11.78 -6.91 -15.62
C ILE A 42 12.76 -6.19 -14.69
N LYS A 43 12.34 -5.97 -13.45
CA LYS A 43 13.18 -5.49 -12.35
C LYS A 43 13.68 -6.66 -11.53
N ILE A 44 14.98 -6.69 -11.25
CA ILE A 44 15.66 -7.80 -10.56
C ILE A 44 15.99 -7.36 -9.14
N TYR A 45 15.44 -8.03 -8.13
CA TYR A 45 15.67 -7.72 -6.72
C TYR A 45 16.49 -8.82 -6.04
N ASP A 46 17.47 -8.43 -5.24
CA ASP A 46 18.08 -9.33 -4.24
C ASP A 46 17.12 -9.45 -3.06
N VAL A 47 16.65 -10.68 -2.79
CA VAL A 47 15.63 -10.96 -1.78
C VAL A 47 16.15 -10.70 -0.36
N VAL A 48 17.42 -11.01 -0.11
CA VAL A 48 18.03 -10.90 1.23
C VAL A 48 18.44 -9.46 1.50
N ALA A 49 19.11 -8.82 0.53
CA ALA A 49 19.54 -7.43 0.65
C ALA A 49 18.39 -6.42 0.46
N SER A 50 17.23 -6.86 -0.05
CA SER A 50 16.08 -6.00 -0.37
C SER A 50 16.44 -4.83 -1.30
N ARG A 51 17.30 -5.10 -2.29
CA ARG A 51 17.86 -4.07 -3.19
C ARG A 51 17.55 -4.40 -4.64
N LEU A 52 17.26 -3.37 -5.43
CA LEU A 52 17.19 -3.49 -6.90
C LEU A 52 18.60 -3.66 -7.49
N CYS A 53 18.82 -4.76 -8.19
CA CYS A 53 20.09 -5.11 -8.85
C CYS A 53 20.16 -4.62 -10.31
N GLY A 54 19.02 -4.60 -11.02
CA GLY A 54 19.01 -4.30 -12.45
C GLY A 54 17.60 -4.17 -13.02
N ILE A 55 17.50 -3.54 -14.20
CA ILE A 55 16.27 -3.39 -14.98
C ILE A 55 16.55 -3.89 -16.40
N LEU A 56 15.63 -4.67 -16.95
CA LEU A 56 15.70 -5.23 -18.30
C LEU A 56 14.40 -4.99 -19.06
N GLN A 57 14.44 -4.14 -20.09
CA GLN A 57 13.29 -3.90 -20.97
C GLN A 57 13.05 -5.10 -21.89
N VAL A 58 11.96 -5.84 -21.74
CA VAL A 58 11.74 -7.07 -22.51
C VAL A 58 11.00 -6.81 -23.82
N PHE A 59 9.92 -6.03 -23.72
CA PHE A 59 9.00 -5.69 -24.81
C PHE A 59 9.01 -4.19 -25.08
N TYR A 60 8.59 -3.79 -26.28
CA TYR A 60 8.55 -2.37 -26.65
C TYR A 60 7.32 -1.64 -26.08
N ALA A 61 6.13 -2.23 -26.23
CA ALA A 61 4.85 -1.61 -25.86
C ALA A 61 3.80 -2.66 -25.44
N GLN A 62 4.24 -3.67 -24.69
CA GLN A 62 3.38 -4.75 -24.22
C GLN A 62 3.73 -5.11 -22.77
N PRO A 63 2.78 -4.97 -21.83
CA PRO A 63 3.00 -5.43 -20.46
C PRO A 63 3.28 -6.92 -20.40
N ILE A 64 4.22 -7.31 -19.54
CA ILE A 64 4.56 -8.70 -19.26
C ILE A 64 3.49 -9.29 -18.35
N HIS A 65 2.86 -10.40 -18.74
CA HIS A 65 1.84 -11.09 -17.93
C HIS A 65 2.35 -12.38 -17.27
N GLY A 66 3.52 -12.90 -17.69
CA GLY A 66 4.10 -14.08 -17.05
C GLY A 66 5.58 -14.25 -17.29
N ILE A 67 6.22 -14.86 -16.30
CA ILE A 67 7.64 -15.20 -16.29
C ILE A 67 7.73 -16.66 -15.84
N SER A 68 8.43 -17.49 -16.59
CA SER A 68 8.72 -18.87 -16.21
C SER A 68 10.23 -19.09 -16.12
N VAL A 69 10.65 -19.47 -14.93
CA VAL A 69 12.04 -19.83 -14.61
C VAL A 69 12.10 -21.35 -14.42
N PRO A 70 13.05 -22.05 -15.04
CA PRO A 70 13.21 -23.49 -14.84
C PRO A 70 13.67 -23.78 -13.39
N PRO A 71 13.32 -24.95 -12.83
CA PRO A 71 13.75 -25.32 -11.48
C PRO A 71 15.27 -25.28 -11.33
N ALA A 72 15.77 -24.90 -10.16
CA ALA A 72 17.19 -25.00 -9.84
C ALA A 72 17.64 -26.46 -10.00
N ALA A 73 18.70 -26.69 -10.77
CA ALA A 73 19.23 -28.04 -10.96
C ALA A 73 19.91 -28.49 -9.66
N GLU A 74 19.18 -29.19 -8.79
CA GLU A 74 19.79 -29.96 -7.69
C GLU A 74 20.76 -30.99 -8.30
N ASP A 75 22.03 -30.90 -7.91
CA ASP A 75 23.13 -31.83 -8.16
C ASP A 75 22.96 -32.83 -9.31
N ARG A 76 23.15 -32.37 -10.56
CA ARG A 76 23.59 -33.28 -11.65
C ARG A 76 25.06 -33.63 -11.45
N SER A 77 25.34 -34.46 -10.45
CA SER A 77 26.63 -35.14 -10.25
C SER A 77 26.82 -36.29 -11.25
N SER A 78 26.55 -36.07 -12.53
CA SER A 78 26.85 -37.00 -13.61
C SER A 78 27.69 -36.30 -14.67
N SER A 79 28.99 -36.55 -14.57
CA SER A 79 30.04 -36.27 -15.53
C SER A 79 29.64 -36.53 -16.98
N SER A 80 29.21 -35.49 -17.70
CA SER A 80 29.51 -35.29 -19.12
C SER A 80 29.27 -33.82 -19.47
N GLY A 81 30.33 -33.15 -19.92
CA GLY A 81 30.36 -31.72 -20.15
C GLY A 81 29.50 -31.28 -21.35
N SER A 82 28.51 -30.44 -21.08
CA SER A 82 28.32 -29.15 -21.73
C SER A 82 27.33 -28.36 -20.88
N GLY A 83 27.81 -27.37 -20.11
CA GLY A 83 26.96 -26.50 -19.32
C GLY A 83 26.13 -25.64 -20.26
N ARG A 84 24.94 -26.11 -20.65
CA ARG A 84 24.00 -25.29 -21.42
C ARG A 84 23.46 -24.18 -20.52
N PRO A 85 23.40 -22.93 -21.01
CA PRO A 85 22.88 -21.82 -20.24
C PRO A 85 21.37 -22.02 -19.99
N SER A 86 20.97 -21.92 -18.73
CA SER A 86 19.56 -21.84 -18.33
C SER A 86 18.86 -20.68 -19.06
N ARG A 87 17.57 -20.82 -19.33
CA ARG A 87 16.76 -19.87 -20.09
C ARG A 87 15.53 -19.48 -19.28
N ILE A 88 15.07 -18.25 -19.47
CA ILE A 88 13.88 -17.67 -18.86
C ILE A 88 12.88 -17.40 -19.97
N LEU A 89 11.64 -17.85 -19.81
CA LEU A 89 10.55 -17.55 -20.74
C LEU A 89 9.74 -16.37 -20.19
N VAL A 90 9.44 -15.41 -21.05
CA VAL A 90 8.65 -14.22 -20.70
C VAL A 90 7.57 -14.04 -21.76
N TRP A 91 6.34 -13.75 -21.33
CA TRP A 91 5.23 -13.46 -22.24
C TRP A 91 4.37 -12.31 -21.74
N GLY A 92 3.72 -11.64 -22.68
CA GLY A 92 2.83 -10.50 -22.45
C GLY A 92 1.82 -10.42 -23.59
N GLY A 93 0.54 -10.54 -23.28
CA GLY A 93 -0.51 -10.69 -24.29
C GLY A 93 -0.21 -11.88 -25.21
N HIS A 94 0.08 -11.59 -26.48
CA HIS A 94 0.51 -12.58 -27.47
C HIS A 94 2.02 -12.49 -27.80
N ALA A 95 2.75 -11.54 -27.24
CA ALA A 95 4.20 -11.42 -27.39
C ALA A 95 4.93 -12.40 -26.46
N VAL A 96 6.00 -13.00 -26.96
CA VAL A 96 6.83 -13.96 -26.21
C VAL A 96 8.31 -13.79 -26.53
N LYS A 97 9.15 -13.88 -25.49
CA LYS A 97 10.61 -13.78 -25.59
C LYS A 97 11.28 -14.83 -24.69
N VAL A 98 12.38 -15.39 -25.17
CA VAL A 98 13.23 -16.31 -24.38
C VAL A 98 14.57 -15.63 -24.11
N LEU A 99 14.91 -15.51 -22.84
CA LEU A 99 16.08 -14.79 -22.36
C LEU A 99 17.09 -15.77 -21.78
N PRO A 100 18.37 -15.74 -22.19
CA PRO A 100 19.42 -16.45 -21.48
C PRO A 100 19.60 -15.94 -20.05
N THR A 101 19.70 -16.84 -19.06
CA THR A 101 19.89 -16.48 -17.65
C THR A 101 21.17 -15.68 -17.41
N ARG A 102 22.21 -15.86 -18.24
CA ARG A 102 23.47 -15.08 -18.20
C ARG A 102 23.26 -13.56 -18.23
N ILE A 103 22.19 -13.05 -18.85
CA ILE A 103 21.91 -11.61 -18.90
C ILE A 103 21.58 -11.10 -17.50
N VAL A 104 20.80 -11.88 -16.73
CA VAL A 104 20.47 -11.59 -15.34
C VAL A 104 21.72 -11.70 -14.47
N GLU A 105 22.53 -12.75 -14.67
CA GLU A 105 23.81 -12.92 -13.97
C GLU A 105 24.75 -11.73 -14.19
N GLU A 106 24.91 -11.26 -15.43
CA GLU A 106 25.76 -10.11 -15.76
C GLU A 106 25.28 -8.81 -15.10
N LEU A 107 23.96 -8.57 -15.07
CA LEU A 107 23.37 -7.40 -14.38
C LEU A 107 23.61 -7.47 -12.86
N VAL A 108 23.40 -8.65 -12.27
CA VAL A 108 23.65 -8.90 -10.84
C VAL A 108 25.14 -8.73 -10.52
N CYS A 109 26.04 -9.29 -11.33
CA CYS A 109 27.49 -9.15 -11.15
C CYS A 109 27.95 -7.70 -11.32
N ALA A 110 27.43 -6.96 -12.31
CA ALA A 110 27.75 -5.54 -12.49
C ALA A 110 27.36 -4.71 -11.26
N SER A 111 26.21 -5.00 -10.64
CA SER A 111 25.77 -4.35 -9.40
C SER A 111 26.57 -4.76 -8.15
N SER A 112 27.37 -5.84 -8.22
CA SER A 112 28.20 -6.34 -7.12
C SER A 112 29.68 -5.94 -7.23
N ALA A 113 30.19 -5.73 -8.46
CA ALA A 113 31.60 -5.40 -8.73
C ALA A 113 31.91 -3.90 -8.52
N ASN A 114 30.91 -3.03 -8.68
CA ASN A 114 31.02 -1.63 -8.30
C ASN A 114 30.77 -1.55 -6.79
N GLY A 115 31.84 -1.66 -6.00
CA GLY A 115 31.84 -1.46 -4.54
C GLY A 115 31.44 -0.04 -4.09
N ASP A 116 31.10 0.84 -5.03
CA ASP A 116 30.36 2.09 -4.82
C ASP A 116 28.93 1.92 -5.35
N ASP A 117 27.95 2.19 -4.48
CA ASP A 117 26.51 1.91 -4.59
C ASP A 117 25.76 2.67 -5.71
N ASN A 118 26.45 3.17 -6.74
CA ASN A 118 26.03 4.35 -7.51
C ASN A 118 26.03 4.24 -9.04
N THR A 119 26.13 3.03 -9.64
CA THR A 119 25.85 2.86 -11.09
C THR A 119 25.10 1.56 -11.38
N LEU A 120 23.84 1.67 -11.87
CA LEU A 120 23.15 0.55 -12.51
C LEU A 120 23.89 0.19 -13.79
N GLY A 121 24.57 -0.96 -13.81
CA GLY A 121 25.36 -1.40 -14.95
C GLY A 121 24.47 -1.68 -16.17
N LYS A 122 24.56 -0.86 -17.22
CA LYS A 122 24.12 -1.27 -18.56
C LYS A 122 25.12 -2.30 -19.08
N ALA A 123 24.79 -3.59 -18.98
CA ALA A 123 25.63 -4.66 -19.51
C ALA A 123 25.72 -4.56 -21.04
N SER A 124 26.94 -4.59 -21.60
CA SER A 124 27.20 -4.48 -23.04
C SER A 124 26.61 -5.65 -23.85
N SER A 125 26.49 -6.82 -23.25
CA SER A 125 25.89 -8.07 -23.79
C SER A 125 24.36 -8.11 -23.69
N ALA A 126 23.75 -7.38 -22.75
CA ALA A 126 22.29 -7.23 -22.68
C ALA A 126 21.76 -6.55 -23.96
N SER A 127 22.51 -5.57 -24.50
CA SER A 127 22.13 -4.86 -25.74
C SER A 127 21.93 -5.79 -26.95
N THR A 128 22.72 -6.87 -27.07
CA THR A 128 22.68 -7.80 -28.21
C THR A 128 21.57 -8.84 -28.08
N ALA A 129 21.19 -9.22 -26.87
CA ALA A 129 20.04 -10.10 -26.64
C ALA A 129 18.70 -9.34 -26.66
N LEU A 130 18.73 -8.05 -26.31
CA LEU A 130 17.60 -7.14 -26.41
C LEU A 130 17.21 -6.86 -27.87
N SER A 131 18.16 -6.86 -28.80
CA SER A 131 17.92 -6.71 -30.24
C SER A 131 17.23 -7.90 -30.92
N VAL A 132 17.04 -9.03 -30.22
CA VAL A 132 16.28 -10.17 -30.76
C VAL A 132 14.79 -9.81 -30.79
N PRO A 133 14.11 -9.90 -31.95
CA PRO A 133 12.69 -9.58 -32.06
C PRO A 133 11.85 -10.52 -31.19
N GLU A 134 10.80 -9.98 -30.59
CA GLU A 134 9.76 -10.77 -29.92
C GLU A 134 9.03 -11.66 -30.93
N ALA A 135 8.70 -12.89 -30.53
CA ALA A 135 7.84 -13.76 -31.32
C ALA A 135 6.37 -13.50 -30.96
N MET A 136 5.48 -13.64 -31.94
CA MET A 136 4.05 -13.39 -31.77
C MET A 136 3.28 -14.69 -31.86
N ALA A 137 2.66 -15.08 -30.74
CA ALA A 137 1.68 -16.15 -30.72
C ALA A 137 0.41 -15.73 -31.50
N PRO A 138 -0.35 -16.69 -32.03
CA PRO A 138 -1.59 -16.40 -32.76
C PRO A 138 -2.71 -15.84 -31.86
N ASP A 139 -2.54 -15.93 -30.53
CA ASP A 139 -3.55 -15.61 -29.54
C ASP A 139 -2.91 -15.24 -28.20
N TRP A 140 -3.71 -14.70 -27.27
CA TRP A 140 -3.29 -14.35 -25.91
C TRP A 140 -2.80 -15.58 -25.13
N ILE A 141 -1.70 -15.44 -24.39
CA ILE A 141 -1.04 -16.52 -23.64
C ILE A 141 -1.42 -16.44 -22.15
N PHE A 142 -1.88 -17.55 -21.58
CA PHE A 142 -2.20 -17.69 -20.15
C PHE A 142 -1.07 -18.32 -19.33
N ASP A 143 -0.44 -19.37 -19.85
CA ASP A 143 0.66 -20.05 -19.18
C ASP A 143 1.71 -20.48 -20.22
N GLY A 144 2.97 -20.52 -19.80
CA GLY A 144 4.11 -20.84 -20.66
C GLY A 144 5.23 -21.47 -19.83
N ARG A 145 5.81 -22.57 -20.30
CA ARG A 145 6.90 -23.26 -19.59
C ARG A 145 7.93 -23.83 -20.54
N ILE A 146 9.20 -23.75 -20.12
CA ILE A 146 10.30 -24.46 -20.76
C ILE A 146 10.23 -25.94 -20.35
N SER A 147 10.60 -26.85 -21.25
CA SER A 147 10.62 -28.27 -20.94
C SER A 147 11.72 -28.60 -19.92
N PRO A 148 11.44 -29.36 -18.85
CA PRO A 148 12.48 -29.81 -17.92
C PRO A 148 13.40 -30.87 -18.53
N PHE A 149 13.03 -31.42 -19.70
CA PHE A 149 13.78 -32.47 -20.41
C PHE A 149 14.70 -31.89 -21.50
N ASP A 150 14.31 -30.77 -22.12
CA ASP A 150 15.04 -30.09 -23.20
C ASP A 150 14.85 -28.57 -23.11
N ASP A 151 15.93 -27.85 -22.81
CA ASP A 151 15.96 -26.39 -22.63
C ASP A 151 15.64 -25.61 -23.91
N SER A 152 15.67 -26.27 -25.07
CA SER A 152 15.28 -25.67 -26.36
C SER A 152 13.77 -25.71 -26.62
N ARG A 153 13.01 -26.53 -25.88
CA ARG A 153 11.56 -26.71 -26.08
C ARG A 153 10.75 -25.85 -25.13
N VAL A 154 9.78 -25.14 -25.68
CA VAL A 154 8.81 -24.32 -24.95
C VAL A 154 7.41 -24.80 -25.27
N VAL A 155 6.49 -24.72 -24.30
CA VAL A 155 5.06 -24.91 -24.54
C VAL A 155 4.31 -23.68 -24.03
N LEU A 156 3.36 -23.20 -24.81
CA LEU A 156 2.45 -22.10 -24.49
C LEU A 156 1.01 -22.59 -24.49
N LEU A 157 0.19 -22.08 -23.56
CA LEU A 157 -1.25 -22.28 -23.47
C LEU A 157 -1.97 -20.97 -23.78
N THR A 158 -2.86 -20.98 -24.77
CA THR A 158 -3.56 -19.78 -25.24
C THR A 158 -4.97 -19.61 -24.70
N ALA A 159 -5.57 -18.43 -24.90
CA ALA A 159 -6.90 -18.08 -24.45
C ALA A 159 -8.04 -18.86 -25.12
N HIS A 160 -7.79 -19.45 -26.29
CA HIS A 160 -8.73 -20.37 -26.93
C HIS A 160 -8.46 -21.85 -26.60
N ASN A 161 -7.83 -22.15 -25.45
CA ASN A 161 -7.52 -23.50 -24.99
C ASN A 161 -6.66 -24.28 -26.00
N GLU A 162 -5.63 -23.62 -26.53
CA GLU A 162 -4.72 -24.23 -27.49
C GLU A 162 -3.32 -24.35 -26.90
N VAL A 163 -2.67 -25.48 -27.18
CA VAL A 163 -1.27 -25.75 -26.82
C VAL A 163 -0.41 -25.55 -28.05
N ILE A 164 0.63 -24.71 -27.91
CA ILE A 164 1.60 -24.42 -28.96
C ILE A 164 2.98 -24.83 -28.48
N GLN A 165 3.61 -25.76 -29.19
CA GLN A 165 5.00 -26.13 -28.95
C GLN A 165 5.93 -25.20 -29.73
N GLY A 166 6.90 -24.60 -29.07
CA GLY A 166 7.97 -23.81 -29.69
C GLY A 166 9.35 -24.46 -29.53
N ARG A 167 10.27 -24.12 -30.44
CA ARG A 167 11.69 -24.44 -30.35
C ARG A 167 12.53 -23.17 -30.45
N VAL A 168 13.56 -23.07 -29.61
CA VAL A 168 14.47 -21.92 -29.66
C VAL A 168 15.67 -22.23 -30.55
N SER A 169 15.94 -21.34 -31.52
CA SER A 169 17.06 -21.50 -32.46
C SER A 169 18.41 -21.49 -31.75
N ALA A 170 19.35 -22.33 -32.23
CA ALA A 170 20.70 -22.46 -31.68
C ALA A 170 21.59 -21.23 -31.93
N GLU A 171 21.32 -20.45 -32.98
CA GLU A 171 22.20 -19.37 -33.44
C GLU A 171 21.67 -17.95 -33.17
N GLN A 172 20.36 -17.78 -32.88
CA GLN A 172 19.72 -16.45 -32.84
C GLN A 172 18.83 -16.16 -31.61
N ASN A 173 18.72 -17.07 -30.63
CA ASN A 173 17.79 -16.95 -29.49
C ASN A 173 16.31 -16.66 -29.88
N THR A 174 15.95 -16.79 -31.16
CA THR A 174 14.60 -16.60 -31.67
C THR A 174 13.74 -17.83 -31.38
N LEU A 175 12.50 -17.61 -30.94
CA LEU A 175 11.52 -18.67 -30.70
C LEU A 175 10.73 -18.95 -31.98
N LEU A 176 10.79 -20.18 -32.49
CA LEU A 176 9.97 -20.66 -33.59
C LEU A 176 8.77 -21.41 -33.03
N LEU A 177 7.56 -20.89 -33.28
CA LEU A 177 6.31 -21.50 -32.85
C LEU A 177 5.86 -22.58 -33.85
N GLY A 178 5.45 -23.72 -33.33
CA GLY A 178 5.00 -24.88 -34.09
C GLY A 178 3.49 -24.96 -34.25
N ARG A 179 2.99 -26.18 -34.48
CA ARG A 179 1.56 -26.45 -34.72
C ARG A 179 0.73 -26.22 -33.46
N VAL A 180 -0.41 -25.57 -33.64
CA VAL A 180 -1.47 -25.38 -32.64
C VAL A 180 -2.24 -26.69 -32.45
N ARG A 181 -2.44 -27.11 -31.20
CA ARG A 181 -3.22 -28.31 -30.82
C ARG A 181 -4.30 -27.94 -29.82
N SER A 182 -5.51 -28.45 -30.00
CA SER A 182 -6.60 -28.18 -29.07
C SER A 182 -7.66 -29.29 -29.14
N PRO A 183 -8.21 -29.76 -28.02
CA PRO A 183 -9.34 -30.69 -28.02
C PRO A 183 -10.67 -29.98 -28.36
N SER A 184 -10.78 -28.70 -28.00
CA SER A 184 -11.93 -27.82 -28.17
C SER A 184 -11.49 -26.37 -27.87
N ARG A 185 -12.19 -25.39 -28.44
CA ARG A 185 -11.80 -23.96 -28.37
C ARG A 185 -12.73 -23.08 -27.50
N PRO A 186 -13.00 -23.41 -26.21
CA PRO A 186 -13.68 -22.48 -25.33
C PRO A 186 -12.79 -21.28 -25.03
N ILE A 187 -13.41 -20.15 -24.71
CA ILE A 187 -12.69 -18.96 -24.22
C ILE A 187 -12.30 -19.20 -22.76
N LEU A 188 -11.02 -19.01 -22.46
CA LEU A 188 -10.45 -19.16 -21.14
C LEU A 188 -10.28 -17.80 -20.45
N TYR A 189 -10.46 -17.78 -19.14
CA TYR A 189 -9.95 -16.71 -18.25
C TYR A 189 -8.80 -17.19 -17.37
N SER A 190 -8.54 -18.49 -17.35
CA SER A 190 -7.38 -19.07 -16.67
C SER A 190 -6.95 -20.36 -17.32
N GLY A 191 -5.66 -20.67 -17.18
CA GLY A 191 -5.08 -21.91 -17.65
C GLY A 191 -3.83 -22.23 -16.85
N ASN A 192 -3.63 -23.51 -16.58
CA ASN A 192 -2.41 -24.02 -15.98
C ASN A 192 -2.07 -25.36 -16.59
N PHE A 193 -0.79 -25.61 -16.84
CA PHE A 193 -0.36 -26.92 -17.32
C PHE A 193 0.92 -27.40 -16.68
N PHE A 194 1.16 -28.71 -16.74
CA PHE A 194 2.40 -29.32 -16.29
C PHE A 194 2.90 -30.38 -17.27
N TRP A 195 4.22 -30.59 -17.29
CA TRP A 195 4.86 -31.65 -18.08
C TRP A 195 4.72 -33.01 -17.38
N VAL A 196 3.96 -33.92 -17.96
CA VAL A 196 3.81 -35.30 -17.47
C VAL A 196 5.06 -36.12 -17.82
N ASN A 197 5.55 -35.95 -19.05
CA ASN A 197 6.77 -36.55 -19.57
C ASN A 197 7.26 -35.72 -20.78
N GLU A 198 8.36 -36.13 -21.43
CA GLU A 198 8.98 -35.41 -22.54
C GLU A 198 8.02 -35.07 -23.70
N ASN A 199 6.97 -35.87 -23.90
CA ASN A 199 6.05 -35.75 -25.03
C ASN A 199 4.59 -35.62 -24.58
N CYS A 200 4.32 -35.22 -23.34
CA CYS A 200 2.95 -35.08 -22.85
C CYS A 200 2.84 -33.96 -21.80
N VAL A 201 1.87 -33.07 -21.99
CA VAL A 201 1.48 -32.06 -21.00
C VAL A 201 0.05 -32.28 -20.55
N LEU A 202 -0.22 -32.11 -19.26
CA LEU A 202 -1.59 -32.08 -18.71
C LEU A 202 -2.00 -30.62 -18.53
N VAL A 203 -3.16 -30.26 -19.07
CA VAL A 203 -3.72 -28.92 -19.06
C VAL A 203 -4.99 -28.91 -18.21
N ALA A 204 -5.13 -27.90 -17.35
CA ALA A 204 -6.38 -27.50 -16.74
C ALA A 204 -6.77 -26.13 -17.31
N ALA A 205 -7.94 -26.06 -17.92
CA ALA A 205 -8.43 -24.91 -18.63
C ALA A 205 -9.71 -24.39 -17.96
N GLY A 206 -9.62 -23.19 -17.35
CA GLY A 206 -10.74 -22.52 -16.70
C GLY A 206 -11.48 -21.62 -17.68
N THR A 207 -12.72 -21.98 -18.00
CA THR A 207 -13.53 -21.29 -19.00
C THR A 207 -14.27 -20.08 -18.44
N VAL A 208 -14.68 -19.18 -19.33
CA VAL A 208 -15.61 -18.08 -19.00
C VAL A 208 -17.02 -18.56 -18.61
N PHE A 209 -17.34 -19.83 -18.88
CA PHE A 209 -18.67 -20.40 -18.66
C PHE A 209 -18.81 -21.11 -17.31
N GLY A 210 -17.82 -21.03 -16.43
CA GLY A 210 -17.82 -21.70 -15.12
C GLY A 210 -17.48 -23.19 -15.16
N GLU A 211 -17.01 -23.68 -16.31
CA GLU A 211 -16.55 -25.04 -16.52
C GLU A 211 -15.01 -25.10 -16.47
N ILE A 212 -14.47 -26.23 -16.00
CA ILE A 212 -13.03 -26.51 -16.01
C ILE A 212 -12.78 -27.77 -16.83
N VAL A 213 -11.99 -27.66 -17.89
CA VAL A 213 -11.65 -28.77 -18.79
C VAL A 213 -10.24 -29.25 -18.47
N VAL A 214 -10.08 -30.52 -18.13
CA VAL A 214 -8.78 -31.15 -17.84
C VAL A 214 -8.46 -32.14 -18.95
N TRP A 215 -7.32 -31.98 -19.61
CA TRP A 215 -6.96 -32.74 -20.80
C TRP A 215 -5.45 -32.90 -21.00
N LYS A 216 -5.02 -33.95 -21.70
CA LYS A 216 -3.62 -34.20 -22.07
C LYS A 216 -3.36 -33.83 -23.52
N CYS A 217 -2.22 -33.20 -23.77
CA CYS A 217 -1.69 -32.96 -25.11
C CYS A 217 -0.42 -33.78 -25.30
N HIS A 218 -0.44 -34.72 -26.25
CA HIS A 218 0.73 -35.43 -26.70
C HIS A 218 1.48 -34.56 -27.73
N LEU A 219 2.78 -34.39 -27.56
CA LEU A 219 3.65 -33.54 -28.38
C LEU A 219 4.51 -34.40 -29.32
N ASP A 220 4.88 -33.87 -30.48
CA ASP A 220 5.70 -34.63 -31.45
C ASP A 220 7.15 -34.73 -30.98
N SER A 221 7.71 -35.94 -31.07
CA SER A 221 9.05 -36.27 -30.61
C SER A 221 10.16 -35.90 -31.61
N ASN A 222 9.87 -35.78 -32.92
CA ASN A 222 10.88 -35.49 -33.95
C ASN A 222 10.28 -34.69 -35.13
N ALA A 223 10.75 -33.47 -35.34
CA ALA A 223 10.52 -32.68 -36.56
C ALA A 223 11.79 -32.60 -37.45
N ASP A 224 12.67 -33.60 -37.37
CA ASP A 224 13.80 -33.77 -38.29
C ASP A 224 13.49 -34.90 -39.29
N THR A 225 12.56 -34.65 -40.22
CA THR A 225 12.55 -35.31 -41.52
C THR A 225 11.89 -34.40 -42.55
N ASN A 226 12.73 -33.70 -43.32
CA ASN A 226 12.55 -33.24 -44.71
C ASN A 226 11.14 -32.82 -45.14
N ASP A 227 10.93 -31.51 -45.18
CA ASP A 227 9.80 -30.80 -45.79
C ASP A 227 9.84 -30.83 -47.34
N SER A 228 10.20 -31.97 -47.94
CA SER A 228 10.36 -32.08 -49.41
C SER A 228 9.60 -33.23 -50.08
N ASP A 229 8.83 -34.05 -49.35
CA ASP A 229 8.24 -35.28 -49.92
C ASP A 229 6.70 -35.41 -49.78
N ARG A 230 5.96 -34.31 -49.54
CA ARG A 230 4.48 -34.33 -49.46
C ARG A 230 3.75 -33.51 -50.53
N ILE A 231 4.35 -33.33 -51.70
CA ILE A 231 3.63 -32.92 -52.91
C ILE A 231 3.63 -34.12 -53.86
N MET A 232 2.61 -34.98 -53.75
CA MET A 232 2.01 -35.81 -54.82
C MET A 232 1.15 -36.90 -54.17
N GLY A 233 -0.13 -36.58 -53.96
CA GLY A 233 -1.11 -37.50 -53.40
C GLY A 233 -2.53 -37.03 -53.70
N ILE A 234 -2.83 -36.80 -54.98
CA ILE A 234 -4.20 -36.59 -55.45
C ILE A 234 -4.90 -37.95 -55.40
N ASN A 235 -5.83 -38.11 -54.45
CA ASN A 235 -7.14 -38.74 -54.66
C ASN A 235 -7.96 -38.67 -53.36
N GLY A 236 -9.09 -37.99 -53.43
CA GLY A 236 -9.97 -37.75 -52.29
C GLY A 236 -10.75 -38.99 -51.85
N THR A 237 -10.98 -39.06 -50.54
CA THR A 237 -12.28 -39.31 -49.89
C THR A 237 -12.08 -39.24 -48.37
N GLN A 238 -13.05 -38.63 -47.68
CA GLN A 238 -13.24 -38.53 -46.22
C GLN A 238 -12.45 -37.45 -45.46
N GLU A 239 -13.16 -36.34 -45.22
CA GLU A 239 -13.04 -35.52 -44.02
C GLU A 239 -13.23 -36.40 -42.77
N SER A 240 -12.13 -36.78 -42.12
CA SER A 240 -12.14 -37.35 -40.77
C SER A 240 -11.39 -36.40 -39.84
N LYS A 241 -12.17 -35.79 -38.93
CA LYS A 241 -11.81 -34.90 -37.81
C LYS A 241 -10.35 -35.02 -37.33
N GLU A 242 -9.60 -33.94 -37.52
CA GLU A 242 -8.29 -33.71 -36.93
C GLU A 242 -8.40 -33.49 -35.40
N SER A 243 -8.31 -34.57 -34.61
CA SER A 243 -8.03 -34.51 -33.17
C SER A 243 -7.00 -35.58 -32.77
N VAL A 244 -5.99 -35.78 -33.62
CA VAL A 244 -4.92 -36.77 -33.38
C VAL A 244 -3.90 -36.15 -32.43
N GLY A 245 -4.01 -36.43 -31.12
CA GLY A 245 -2.99 -36.08 -30.12
C GLY A 245 -3.49 -35.45 -28.82
N CYS A 246 -4.81 -35.21 -28.64
CA CYS A 246 -5.37 -34.64 -27.41
C CYS A 246 -6.38 -35.61 -26.76
N GLU A 247 -6.32 -35.76 -25.44
CA GLU A 247 -7.18 -36.64 -24.65
C GLU A 247 -7.87 -35.82 -23.55
N VAL A 248 -9.19 -35.62 -23.62
CA VAL A 248 -9.95 -34.96 -22.54
C VAL A 248 -10.20 -35.97 -21.42
N LEU A 249 -9.81 -35.62 -20.19
CA LEU A 249 -9.96 -36.48 -19.02
C LEU A 249 -11.23 -36.14 -18.23
N PHE A 250 -11.44 -34.86 -17.94
CA PHE A 250 -12.54 -34.40 -17.09
C PHE A 250 -13.12 -33.06 -17.56
N VAL A 251 -14.44 -32.89 -17.38
CA VAL A 251 -15.13 -31.60 -17.47
C VAL A 251 -15.86 -31.38 -16.14
N PHE A 252 -15.38 -30.40 -15.36
CA PHE A 252 -15.99 -30.04 -14.08
C PHE A 252 -16.93 -28.86 -14.24
N SER A 253 -18.14 -29.01 -13.70
CA SER A 253 -19.16 -27.97 -13.63
C SER A 253 -19.55 -27.76 -12.18
N GLY A 254 -19.68 -26.51 -11.75
CA GLY A 254 -20.13 -26.22 -10.38
C GLY A 254 -19.91 -24.79 -9.92
N HIS A 255 -18.97 -24.06 -10.51
CA HIS A 255 -18.88 -22.61 -10.32
C HIS A 255 -20.06 -21.90 -10.99
N GLU A 256 -20.49 -20.78 -10.41
CA GLU A 256 -21.62 -19.99 -10.91
C GLU A 256 -21.19 -18.84 -11.83
N GLY A 257 -19.90 -18.58 -11.93
CA GLY A 257 -19.34 -17.57 -12.80
C GLY A 257 -18.00 -17.97 -13.42
N SER A 258 -17.27 -17.01 -13.98
CA SER A 258 -16.06 -17.29 -14.76
C SER A 258 -14.93 -17.82 -13.88
N ILE A 259 -14.10 -18.72 -14.42
CA ILE A 259 -12.96 -19.29 -13.70
C ILE A 259 -11.73 -18.42 -13.91
N PHE A 260 -11.32 -17.67 -12.87
CA PHE A 260 -10.19 -16.74 -12.92
C PHE A 260 -8.86 -17.37 -12.53
N GLY A 261 -8.86 -18.49 -11.82
CA GLY A 261 -7.64 -19.20 -11.44
C GLY A 261 -7.83 -20.70 -11.37
N VAL A 262 -6.84 -21.43 -11.85
CA VAL A 262 -6.72 -22.89 -11.75
C VAL A 262 -5.28 -23.28 -11.45
N HIS A 263 -5.09 -24.30 -10.61
CA HIS A 263 -3.76 -24.80 -10.29
C HIS A 263 -3.75 -26.31 -10.06
N ILE A 264 -2.96 -27.02 -10.85
CA ILE A 264 -2.73 -28.47 -10.70
C ILE A 264 -1.67 -28.69 -9.61
N SER A 265 -1.97 -29.49 -8.59
CA SER A 265 -0.99 -29.84 -7.57
C SER A 265 0.12 -30.74 -8.13
N PRO A 266 1.33 -30.72 -7.51
CA PRO A 266 2.26 -31.85 -7.63
C PRO A 266 1.58 -33.17 -7.25
N GLU A 267 2.21 -34.29 -7.59
CA GLU A 267 1.77 -35.60 -7.10
C GLU A 267 1.95 -35.68 -5.60
N ILE A 268 0.87 -36.06 -4.92
CA ILE A 268 0.80 -36.17 -3.47
C ILE A 268 0.81 -37.65 -3.12
N PHE A 269 1.85 -38.11 -2.43
CA PHE A 269 1.98 -39.49 -2.00
C PHE A 269 1.32 -39.67 -0.65
N THR A 270 0.38 -40.61 -0.54
CA THR A 270 -0.25 -40.97 0.73
C THR A 270 0.60 -41.97 1.50
N SER A 271 0.43 -42.00 2.82
CA SER A 271 0.99 -43.06 3.68
C SER A 271 0.57 -44.49 3.31
N SER A 272 -0.50 -44.68 2.51
CA SER A 272 -0.92 -45.98 1.96
C SER A 272 -0.15 -46.40 0.71
N GLY A 273 0.69 -45.53 0.15
CA GLY A 273 1.42 -45.76 -1.11
C GLY A 273 0.63 -45.37 -2.38
N ASP A 274 -0.56 -44.79 -2.22
CA ASP A 274 -1.36 -44.28 -3.34
C ASP A 274 -0.89 -42.88 -3.73
N THR A 275 -1.02 -42.55 -5.02
CA THR A 275 -0.69 -41.21 -5.53
C THR A 275 -1.99 -40.46 -5.82
N ILE A 276 -2.14 -39.27 -5.25
CA ILE A 276 -3.29 -38.38 -5.47
C ILE A 276 -2.80 -37.13 -6.21
N ARG A 277 -3.61 -36.63 -7.13
CA ARG A 277 -3.42 -35.30 -7.74
C ARG A 277 -4.69 -34.47 -7.59
N LEU A 278 -4.53 -33.25 -7.09
CA LEU A 278 -5.61 -32.31 -6.85
C LEU A 278 -5.55 -31.16 -7.85
N LEU A 279 -6.71 -30.55 -8.07
CA LEU A 279 -6.85 -29.31 -8.82
C LEU A 279 -7.57 -28.30 -7.92
N ALA A 280 -7.02 -27.10 -7.77
CA ALA A 280 -7.74 -25.98 -7.18
C ALA A 280 -8.30 -25.07 -8.27
N SER A 281 -9.48 -24.51 -8.03
CA SER A 281 -10.07 -23.47 -8.87
C SER A 281 -10.69 -22.35 -8.06
N CYS A 282 -10.73 -21.16 -8.63
CA CYS A 282 -11.41 -19.99 -8.07
C CYS A 282 -12.14 -19.17 -9.14
N SER A 283 -13.19 -18.45 -8.71
CA SER A 283 -14.12 -17.76 -9.62
C SER A 283 -14.56 -16.39 -9.08
N ASP A 284 -15.21 -15.59 -9.92
CA ASP A 284 -15.91 -14.36 -9.51
C ASP A 284 -17.14 -14.60 -8.63
N ASP A 285 -17.63 -15.84 -8.56
CA ASP A 285 -18.58 -16.30 -7.54
C ASP A 285 -18.01 -16.28 -6.10
N ARG A 286 -16.71 -15.92 -5.96
CA ARG A 286 -15.96 -15.79 -4.70
C ARG A 286 -15.72 -17.11 -3.97
N THR A 287 -15.92 -18.24 -4.64
CA THR A 287 -15.67 -19.57 -4.09
C THR A 287 -14.32 -20.13 -4.55
N ILE A 288 -13.73 -20.96 -3.69
CA ILE A 288 -12.59 -21.81 -3.97
C ILE A 288 -13.06 -23.25 -3.93
N ARG A 289 -12.70 -24.04 -4.94
CA ARG A 289 -13.05 -25.46 -5.03
C ARG A 289 -11.81 -26.31 -5.24
N ILE A 290 -11.80 -27.48 -4.60
CA ILE A 290 -10.75 -28.48 -4.75
C ILE A 290 -11.36 -29.72 -5.41
N TRP A 291 -10.69 -30.24 -6.43
CA TRP A 291 -11.15 -31.37 -7.25
C TRP A 291 -10.10 -32.49 -7.23
N ASP A 292 -10.54 -33.74 -7.17
CA ASP A 292 -9.66 -34.92 -7.34
C ASP A 292 -9.51 -35.24 -8.84
N ILE A 293 -8.30 -35.06 -9.39
CA ILE A 293 -7.96 -35.38 -10.79
C ILE A 293 -7.08 -36.63 -10.92
N THR A 294 -7.05 -37.48 -9.90
CA THR A 294 -6.28 -38.72 -9.91
C THR A 294 -6.84 -39.70 -10.95
N GLU A 295 -5.97 -40.14 -11.85
CA GLU A 295 -6.24 -41.18 -12.84
C GLU A 295 -6.15 -42.57 -12.16
N ARG A 296 -7.27 -43.31 -12.12
CA ARG A 296 -7.31 -44.66 -11.53
C ARG A 296 -7.22 -45.70 -12.66
N SER A 297 -6.33 -46.68 -12.54
CA SER A 297 -6.12 -47.69 -13.59
C SER A 297 -7.33 -48.63 -13.74
N LYS A 298 -8.11 -48.40 -14.82
CA LYS A 298 -9.10 -49.28 -15.49
C LYS A 298 -10.31 -49.77 -14.68
N GLU A 299 -11.48 -49.18 -14.96
CA GLU A 299 -12.65 -50.01 -15.31
C GLU A 299 -12.66 -50.19 -16.85
N PRO A 300 -12.94 -51.39 -17.38
CA PRO A 300 -12.96 -51.61 -18.82
C PRO A 300 -14.27 -51.05 -19.39
N THR A 301 -14.25 -49.86 -20.00
CA THR A 301 -15.35 -49.44 -20.86
C THR A 301 -15.15 -50.05 -22.24
N ASN A 302 -16.08 -50.92 -22.62
CA ASN A 302 -16.26 -51.34 -24.01
C ASN A 302 -16.70 -50.13 -24.86
N ASP A 303 -16.16 -50.08 -26.07
CA ASP A 303 -16.54 -49.23 -27.21
C ASP A 303 -16.03 -47.77 -27.26
N GLY A 304 -15.30 -47.47 -28.33
CA GLY A 304 -14.74 -46.16 -28.71
C GLY A 304 -15.77 -45.08 -29.10
N ASN A 305 -16.97 -45.11 -28.52
CA ASN A 305 -18.04 -44.12 -28.75
C ASN A 305 -18.21 -43.12 -27.57
N GLU A 306 -17.62 -43.35 -26.39
CA GLU A 306 -17.73 -42.39 -25.25
C GLU A 306 -16.82 -41.16 -25.38
N TYR A 307 -15.65 -41.27 -26.05
CA TYR A 307 -14.73 -40.14 -26.22
C TYR A 307 -15.33 -38.98 -27.03
N GLY A 308 -16.20 -39.30 -28.01
CA GLY A 308 -16.94 -38.28 -28.77
C GLY A 308 -18.03 -37.58 -27.96
N ALA A 309 -18.54 -38.22 -26.90
CA ALA A 309 -19.58 -37.67 -26.03
C ALA A 309 -19.01 -36.73 -24.95
N GLN A 310 -17.82 -37.01 -24.40
CA GLN A 310 -17.19 -36.10 -23.42
C GLN A 310 -16.68 -34.79 -24.04
N ILE A 311 -16.25 -34.80 -25.30
CA ILE A 311 -15.89 -33.57 -26.05
C ILE A 311 -17.15 -32.71 -26.32
N SER A 312 -18.34 -33.32 -26.43
CA SER A 312 -19.60 -32.59 -26.61
C SER A 312 -20.16 -31.95 -25.34
N ASP A 313 -19.62 -32.29 -24.16
CA ASP A 313 -20.11 -31.80 -22.86
C ASP A 313 -19.54 -30.41 -22.49
N ALA A 314 -18.36 -30.03 -22.99
CA ALA A 314 -17.75 -28.73 -22.71
C ALA A 314 -18.30 -27.63 -23.65
N ARG A 315 -18.83 -26.54 -23.09
CA ARG A 315 -19.43 -25.45 -23.87
C ARG A 315 -18.37 -24.71 -24.68
N GLN A 316 -18.55 -24.67 -26.00
CA GLN A 316 -17.66 -23.95 -26.90
C GLN A 316 -18.07 -22.49 -27.14
N THR A 317 -19.36 -22.16 -27.01
CA THR A 317 -19.89 -20.81 -27.21
C THR A 317 -20.97 -20.49 -26.18
N GLY A 318 -21.27 -19.20 -26.00
CA GLY A 318 -22.33 -18.73 -25.09
C GLY A 318 -23.76 -19.02 -25.57
N PHE A 319 -23.93 -19.61 -26.77
CA PHE A 319 -25.22 -19.99 -27.33
C PHE A 319 -25.33 -21.52 -27.39
N GLY A 320 -25.70 -22.12 -26.26
CA GLY A 320 -26.01 -23.54 -26.15
C GLY A 320 -26.99 -23.76 -25.01
N ASP A 321 -28.16 -24.33 -25.31
CA ASP A 321 -29.11 -24.73 -24.27
C ASP A 321 -28.44 -25.75 -23.35
N SER A 322 -28.67 -25.61 -22.05
CA SER A 322 -28.23 -26.56 -21.01
C SER A 322 -29.02 -27.90 -21.08
N ILE A 323 -29.47 -28.30 -22.27
CA ILE A 323 -30.46 -29.34 -22.51
C ILE A 323 -29.93 -30.33 -23.56
N VAL A 324 -28.89 -31.08 -23.22
CA VAL A 324 -28.67 -32.42 -23.79
C VAL A 324 -28.19 -33.34 -22.67
N GLY A 325 -29.10 -34.19 -22.16
CA GLY A 325 -28.78 -35.46 -21.51
C GLY A 325 -28.34 -35.42 -20.04
N SER A 326 -29.32 -35.46 -19.12
CA SER A 326 -29.15 -35.83 -17.69
C SER A 326 -28.67 -37.27 -17.44
N MET A 327 -27.76 -37.82 -18.26
CA MET A 327 -27.17 -39.16 -18.07
C MET A 327 -25.64 -39.16 -17.79
N GLY A 328 -24.94 -38.02 -17.87
CA GLY A 328 -23.49 -37.92 -17.56
C GLY A 328 -23.08 -37.07 -16.35
N LEU A 329 -23.91 -36.09 -15.94
CA LEU A 329 -23.59 -35.10 -14.91
C LEU A 329 -23.42 -35.63 -13.47
N VAL A 330 -23.79 -36.89 -13.20
CA VAL A 330 -23.73 -37.47 -11.85
C VAL A 330 -22.28 -37.69 -11.38
N ASN A 331 -21.32 -37.80 -12.30
CA ASN A 331 -19.91 -38.07 -11.98
C ASN A 331 -19.03 -36.82 -11.79
N SER A 332 -19.44 -35.62 -12.22
CA SER A 332 -18.60 -34.42 -12.12
C SER A 332 -18.67 -33.74 -10.74
N GLN A 333 -19.84 -33.72 -10.09
CA GLN A 333 -19.98 -33.20 -8.72
C GLN A 333 -19.36 -34.14 -7.67
N SER A 334 -19.30 -35.45 -7.94
CA SER A 334 -18.77 -36.44 -6.99
C SER A 334 -17.26 -36.37 -6.79
N ARG A 335 -16.53 -35.60 -7.61
CA ARG A 335 -15.08 -35.38 -7.51
C ARG A 335 -14.70 -34.04 -6.88
N CYS A 336 -15.67 -33.19 -6.53
CA CYS A 336 -15.42 -31.99 -5.73
C CYS A 336 -15.15 -32.40 -4.28
N VAL A 337 -13.92 -32.19 -3.83
CA VAL A 337 -13.38 -32.65 -2.54
C VAL A 337 -13.69 -31.65 -1.42
N ALA A 338 -13.62 -30.35 -1.72
CA ALA A 338 -13.95 -29.28 -0.79
C ALA A 338 -14.40 -28.00 -1.52
N MET A 339 -15.18 -27.18 -0.83
CA MET A 339 -15.56 -25.82 -1.26
C MET A 339 -15.42 -24.87 -0.06
N ALA A 340 -14.90 -23.67 -0.28
CA ALA A 340 -14.92 -22.59 0.71
C ALA A 340 -15.22 -21.24 0.06
N MET A 341 -15.68 -20.29 0.89
CA MET A 341 -15.89 -18.89 0.54
C MET A 341 -15.29 -18.04 1.65
N GLY A 342 -14.55 -16.99 1.31
CA GLY A 342 -13.97 -16.07 2.31
C GLY A 342 -13.39 -14.77 1.77
N HIS A 343 -13.08 -14.68 0.47
CA HIS A 343 -12.84 -13.38 -0.16
C HIS A 343 -14.14 -12.57 -0.25
N ILE A 344 -14.03 -11.25 -0.09
CA ILE A 344 -15.17 -10.34 -0.19
C ILE A 344 -15.44 -9.89 -1.64
N SER A 345 -14.56 -10.27 -2.56
CA SER A 345 -14.55 -9.91 -3.98
C SER A 345 -14.06 -11.07 -4.84
N ARG A 346 -13.82 -10.82 -6.14
CA ARG A 346 -13.32 -11.83 -7.10
C ARG A 346 -11.95 -12.37 -6.65
N ILE A 347 -11.67 -13.61 -7.01
CA ILE A 347 -10.40 -14.28 -6.70
C ILE A 347 -9.64 -14.49 -8.00
N TRP A 348 -8.45 -13.91 -8.11
CA TRP A 348 -7.62 -13.95 -9.31
C TRP A 348 -6.85 -15.24 -9.45
N GLN A 349 -6.38 -15.82 -8.35
CA GLN A 349 -5.56 -17.02 -8.42
C GLN A 349 -5.64 -17.87 -7.15
N VAL A 350 -5.39 -19.17 -7.30
CA VAL A 350 -5.28 -20.16 -6.22
C VAL A 350 -4.04 -21.05 -6.41
N GLU A 351 -3.35 -21.45 -5.34
CA GLU A 351 -2.27 -22.46 -5.37
C GLU A 351 -2.51 -23.56 -4.35
N ILE A 352 -2.12 -24.78 -4.70
CA ILE A 352 -2.00 -25.89 -3.76
C ILE A 352 -0.51 -26.14 -3.50
N ARG A 353 -0.14 -26.21 -2.22
CA ARG A 353 1.19 -26.65 -1.79
C ARG A 353 1.07 -27.90 -0.93
N SER A 354 1.93 -28.87 -1.22
CA SER A 354 2.08 -30.10 -0.44
C SER A 354 3.56 -30.35 -0.20
N SER A 355 3.92 -30.54 1.07
CA SER A 355 5.26 -30.93 1.48
C SER A 355 5.34 -32.45 1.48
N GLY A 356 5.79 -33.04 0.36
CA GLY A 356 6.12 -34.47 0.28
C GLY A 356 5.05 -35.46 0.74
N LEU A 357 5.50 -36.56 1.36
CA LEU A 357 4.70 -37.71 1.77
C LEU A 357 3.68 -37.33 2.87
N LEU A 358 2.38 -37.42 2.56
CA LEU A 358 1.32 -37.16 3.53
C LEU A 358 1.16 -38.33 4.53
N SER A 359 1.47 -38.05 5.79
CA SER A 359 1.14 -38.84 6.96
C SER A 359 -0.32 -38.63 7.40
N ARG A 360 -0.83 -39.55 8.23
CA ARG A 360 -2.20 -39.49 8.75
C ARG A 360 -2.39 -38.27 9.66
N GLY A 361 -3.15 -37.29 9.19
CA GLY A 361 -3.38 -36.01 9.90
C GLY A 361 -2.75 -34.80 9.22
N ASP A 362 -2.04 -34.98 8.10
CA ASP A 362 -1.39 -33.89 7.39
C ASP A 362 -2.40 -32.97 6.69
N VAL A 363 -2.08 -31.68 6.73
CA VAL A 363 -2.89 -30.61 6.16
C VAL A 363 -2.24 -30.16 4.87
N VAL A 364 -3.02 -30.14 3.78
CA VAL A 364 -2.59 -29.53 2.52
C VAL A 364 -2.86 -28.04 2.60
N GLU A 365 -1.83 -27.23 2.31
CA GLU A 365 -1.96 -25.77 2.33
C GLU A 365 -2.46 -25.28 0.98
N VAL A 366 -3.46 -24.40 1.02
CA VAL A 366 -4.01 -23.75 -0.16
C VAL A 366 -3.92 -22.24 0.05
N TYR A 367 -3.49 -21.51 -0.98
CA TYR A 367 -3.33 -20.05 -0.94
C TYR A 367 -4.20 -19.42 -2.03
N SER A 368 -4.93 -18.35 -1.72
CA SER A 368 -5.74 -17.61 -2.67
C SER A 368 -5.46 -16.11 -2.65
N PHE A 369 -5.65 -15.46 -3.81
CA PHE A 369 -5.24 -14.07 -4.06
C PHE A 369 -6.41 -13.31 -4.70
N GLY A 370 -6.86 -12.23 -4.05
CA GLY A 370 -8.13 -11.57 -4.38
C GLY A 370 -8.02 -10.17 -4.98
N GLU A 371 -9.12 -9.71 -5.59
CA GLU A 371 -9.34 -8.30 -5.94
C GLU A 371 -9.40 -7.40 -4.70
N ASP A 372 -9.75 -7.94 -3.54
CA ASP A 372 -9.85 -7.25 -2.26
C ASP A 372 -8.48 -6.90 -1.65
N ALA A 373 -7.41 -7.00 -2.44
CA ALA A 373 -6.04 -6.77 -2.02
C ALA A 373 -5.60 -7.68 -0.86
N THR A 374 -6.24 -8.86 -0.73
CA THR A 374 -5.91 -9.86 0.30
C THR A 374 -5.35 -11.16 -0.28
N MET A 375 -4.41 -11.74 0.45
CA MET A 375 -4.03 -13.15 0.32
C MET A 375 -4.66 -13.93 1.48
N GLN A 376 -5.26 -15.09 1.20
CA GLN A 376 -5.83 -15.95 2.24
C GLN A 376 -5.15 -17.33 2.23
N LYS A 377 -4.83 -17.82 3.42
CA LYS A 377 -4.29 -19.16 3.67
C LYS A 377 -5.39 -20.08 4.16
N TRP A 378 -5.44 -21.27 3.59
CA TRP A 378 -6.46 -22.29 3.87
C TRP A 378 -5.81 -23.63 4.15
N HIS A 379 -6.44 -24.39 5.04
CA HIS A 379 -6.02 -25.72 5.44
C HIS A 379 -7.04 -26.75 4.95
N LEU A 380 -6.61 -27.60 4.02
CA LEU A 380 -7.40 -28.74 3.53
C LEU A 380 -7.06 -29.99 4.35
N LYS A 381 -8.04 -30.50 5.09
CA LYS A 381 -7.90 -31.74 5.86
C LYS A 381 -8.40 -32.93 5.05
N LEU A 382 -7.49 -33.76 4.56
CA LEU A 382 -7.85 -34.98 3.84
C LEU A 382 -8.18 -36.09 4.84
N ASP A 383 -9.44 -36.54 4.87
CA ASP A 383 -9.88 -37.65 5.72
C ASP A 383 -9.43 -38.98 5.07
N VAL A 384 -8.20 -39.41 5.39
CA VAL A 384 -7.71 -40.74 5.02
C VAL A 384 -8.21 -41.74 6.07
N GLY A 385 -9.51 -42.05 6.00
CA GLY A 385 -10.23 -42.89 6.97
C GLY A 385 -10.19 -44.39 6.65
N SER A 386 -9.67 -45.17 7.59
CA SER A 386 -9.76 -46.63 7.75
C SER A 386 -11.15 -47.23 7.48
N GLU A 387 -11.32 -48.04 6.44
CA GLU A 387 -12.23 -49.22 6.39
C GLU A 387 -11.76 -50.23 5.32
N ALA A 388 -10.71 -51.00 5.63
CA ALA A 388 -10.33 -52.17 4.83
C ALA A 388 -11.14 -53.42 5.25
N THR A 389 -12.48 -53.36 5.18
CA THR A 389 -13.35 -54.56 5.23
C THR A 389 -14.70 -54.35 4.53
N SER A 390 -14.75 -53.79 3.32
CA SER A 390 -15.84 -54.07 2.37
C SER A 390 -15.42 -53.69 0.96
N SER A 391 -15.77 -54.52 -0.03
CA SER A 391 -15.25 -54.49 -1.40
C SER A 391 -15.84 -53.39 -2.30
N THR A 392 -16.21 -52.23 -1.75
CA THR A 392 -16.57 -51.02 -2.51
C THR A 392 -16.28 -49.77 -1.66
N PRO A 393 -15.20 -48.99 -1.92
CA PRO A 393 -14.97 -47.74 -1.21
C PRO A 393 -16.02 -46.73 -1.65
N LYS A 394 -16.88 -46.29 -0.71
CA LYS A 394 -17.80 -45.17 -0.95
C LYS A 394 -16.98 -43.91 -1.23
N THR A 395 -17.12 -43.37 -2.43
CA THR A 395 -16.67 -42.03 -2.81
C THR A 395 -17.34 -40.97 -1.93
N GLY A 396 -16.56 -40.03 -1.38
CA GLY A 396 -17.07 -38.72 -0.95
C GLY A 396 -17.35 -38.54 0.55
N SER A 397 -16.41 -38.82 1.44
CA SER A 397 -16.39 -38.08 2.71
C SER A 397 -15.94 -36.64 2.42
N PRO A 398 -16.77 -35.61 2.64
CA PRO A 398 -16.42 -34.23 2.35
C PRO A 398 -15.23 -33.83 3.23
N SER A 399 -14.12 -33.45 2.59
CA SER A 399 -13.00 -32.84 3.29
C SER A 399 -13.32 -31.36 3.55
N ASN A 400 -12.90 -30.84 4.71
CA ASN A 400 -13.14 -29.45 5.05
C ASN A 400 -11.93 -28.59 4.64
N LEU A 401 -12.19 -27.57 3.82
CA LEU A 401 -11.28 -26.48 3.54
C LEU A 401 -11.54 -25.37 4.57
N ILE A 402 -10.62 -25.18 5.51
CA ILE A 402 -10.79 -24.29 6.66
C ILE A 402 -9.91 -23.05 6.45
N HIS A 403 -10.52 -21.87 6.56
CA HIS A 403 -9.78 -20.60 6.57
C HIS A 403 -8.82 -20.55 7.77
N HIS A 404 -7.55 -20.21 7.52
CA HIS A 404 -6.52 -20.10 8.55
C HIS A 404 -6.16 -18.65 8.83
N GLU A 405 -5.78 -17.89 7.79
CA GLU A 405 -5.21 -16.55 7.95
C GLU A 405 -5.48 -15.66 6.73
N THR A 406 -5.53 -14.35 6.94
CA THR A 406 -5.71 -13.33 5.89
C THR A 406 -4.63 -12.26 6.01
N PHE A 407 -4.00 -11.93 4.90
CA PHE A 407 -2.94 -10.93 4.78
C PHE A 407 -3.40 -9.80 3.86
N SER A 408 -3.27 -8.55 4.30
CA SER A 408 -3.72 -7.35 3.57
C SER A 408 -2.53 -6.43 3.32
N ASN A 409 -1.61 -6.87 2.45
CA ASN A 409 -0.34 -6.19 2.24
C ASN A 409 -0.37 -5.14 1.13
N HIS A 410 -1.43 -5.06 0.33
CA HIS A 410 -1.56 -4.14 -0.81
C HIS A 410 -2.67 -3.11 -0.56
N ASN A 411 -2.56 -1.95 -1.20
CA ASN A 411 -3.56 -0.89 -1.12
C ASN A 411 -4.62 -1.03 -2.23
N GLY A 412 -5.80 -0.47 -2.01
CA GLY A 412 -6.86 -0.39 -3.02
C GLY A 412 -7.38 -1.77 -3.44
N LYS A 413 -7.11 -2.17 -4.68
CA LYS A 413 -7.56 -3.43 -5.25
C LYS A 413 -6.41 -4.17 -5.95
N GLN A 414 -6.66 -5.46 -6.18
CA GLN A 414 -5.89 -6.38 -7.01
C GLN A 414 -4.56 -6.86 -6.43
N ILE A 415 -4.45 -8.18 -6.26
CA ILE A 415 -3.17 -8.89 -6.27
C ILE A 415 -3.07 -9.63 -7.60
N TRP A 416 -2.23 -9.14 -8.51
CA TRP A 416 -2.12 -9.64 -9.87
C TRP A 416 -1.15 -10.81 -10.00
N SER A 417 -0.06 -10.75 -9.24
CA SER A 417 1.04 -11.70 -9.39
C SER A 417 1.49 -12.25 -8.06
N ARG A 418 2.11 -13.42 -8.15
CA ARG A 418 2.69 -14.13 -7.03
C ARG A 418 3.77 -15.07 -7.50
N ASP A 419 4.67 -15.43 -6.61
CA ASP A 419 5.45 -16.64 -6.73
C ASP A 419 5.75 -17.22 -5.34
N MET A 420 6.02 -18.51 -5.27
CA MET A 420 6.27 -19.22 -4.03
C MET A 420 7.48 -20.14 -4.15
N LEU A 421 8.45 -19.95 -3.27
CA LEU A 421 9.66 -20.76 -3.17
C LEU A 421 9.60 -21.62 -1.91
N ALA A 422 9.79 -22.94 -2.06
CA ALA A 422 9.96 -23.83 -0.92
C ALA A 422 11.36 -23.63 -0.33
N THR A 423 11.44 -23.46 0.99
CA THR A 423 12.70 -23.35 1.74
C THR A 423 12.80 -24.52 2.73
N GLU A 424 13.99 -24.82 3.24
CA GLU A 424 14.18 -25.92 4.21
C GLU A 424 13.27 -25.79 5.45
N ASN A 425 12.90 -24.55 5.81
CA ASN A 425 12.12 -24.24 7.00
C ASN A 425 10.68 -23.81 6.72
N GLY A 426 10.22 -23.77 5.46
CA GLY A 426 8.91 -23.24 5.11
C GLY A 426 8.67 -22.88 3.65
N VAL A 427 7.85 -21.84 3.42
CA VAL A 427 7.52 -21.29 2.11
C VAL A 427 7.75 -19.78 2.15
N LEU A 428 8.55 -19.28 1.20
CA LEU A 428 8.70 -17.86 0.92
C LEU A 428 7.72 -17.48 -0.19
N ILE A 429 6.85 -16.50 0.06
CA ILE A 429 5.81 -16.04 -0.87
C ILE A 429 6.10 -14.58 -1.24
N ALA A 430 6.11 -14.29 -2.53
CA ALA A 430 6.09 -12.93 -3.06
C ALA A 430 4.71 -12.61 -3.65
N THR A 431 4.18 -11.41 -3.42
CA THR A 431 2.95 -10.91 -4.04
C THR A 431 3.16 -9.54 -4.68
N GLY A 432 2.59 -9.35 -5.86
CA GLY A 432 2.62 -8.11 -6.62
C GLY A 432 1.21 -7.55 -6.83
N GLY A 433 1.02 -6.28 -6.46
CA GLY A 433 -0.30 -5.63 -6.43
C GLY A 433 -0.56 -4.68 -7.58
N GLY A 434 -1.83 -4.29 -7.71
CA GLY A 434 -2.27 -3.17 -8.57
C GLY A 434 -1.69 -1.82 -8.13
N ASP A 435 -1.26 -1.71 -6.86
CA ASP A 435 -0.57 -0.55 -6.29
C ASP A 435 0.92 -0.46 -6.65
N GLY A 436 1.45 -1.42 -7.42
CA GLY A 436 2.86 -1.49 -7.77
C GLY A 436 3.77 -1.95 -6.62
N LYS A 437 3.21 -2.35 -5.47
CA LYS A 437 3.96 -2.86 -4.32
C LYS A 437 4.38 -4.31 -4.56
N ILE A 438 5.54 -4.68 -4.03
CA ILE A 438 5.98 -6.08 -3.91
C ILE A 438 6.11 -6.41 -2.42
N ALA A 439 5.34 -7.39 -1.94
CA ALA A 439 5.40 -7.86 -0.56
C ALA A 439 5.97 -9.29 -0.49
N LEU A 440 6.90 -9.52 0.43
CA LEU A 440 7.42 -10.84 0.78
C LEU A 440 6.85 -11.32 2.11
N MET A 441 6.57 -12.60 2.22
CA MET A 441 6.13 -13.28 3.44
C MET A 441 6.83 -14.62 3.57
N GLU A 442 7.14 -15.04 4.79
CA GLU A 442 7.74 -16.34 5.06
C GLU A 442 6.88 -17.13 6.05
N HIS A 443 6.48 -18.34 5.67
CA HIS A 443 5.66 -19.21 6.49
C HIS A 443 6.40 -20.49 6.83
N SER A 444 6.58 -20.81 8.12
CA SER A 444 7.05 -22.15 8.48
C SER A 444 5.94 -23.18 8.42
N SER A 445 6.24 -24.33 7.83
CA SER A 445 5.47 -25.54 8.01
C SER A 445 5.80 -26.16 9.38
N ASN A 446 5.17 -25.72 10.47
CA ASN A 446 5.33 -26.39 11.77
C ASN A 446 4.03 -26.41 12.59
N TYR A 447 3.36 -27.57 12.56
CA TYR A 447 2.31 -28.00 13.49
C TYR A 447 2.88 -28.55 14.82
N SER A 448 4.16 -28.35 15.12
CA SER A 448 4.72 -28.67 16.43
C SER A 448 4.72 -27.42 17.30
N SER A 449 4.10 -27.49 18.48
CA SER A 449 4.39 -26.56 19.58
C SER A 449 5.90 -26.65 19.89
N LYS A 450 6.71 -25.80 19.26
CA LYS A 450 8.15 -25.78 19.51
C LYS A 450 8.40 -25.16 20.88
N THR A 451 8.73 -26.00 21.86
CA THR A 451 9.50 -25.55 23.02
C THR A 451 10.83 -25.01 22.52
N LEU A 452 11.12 -23.75 22.82
CA LEU A 452 12.38 -23.05 22.54
C LEU A 452 13.58 -23.86 23.06
N ASN A 453 14.22 -24.65 22.21
CA ASN A 453 15.36 -25.49 22.57
C ASN A 453 16.44 -25.54 21.47
N ASP A 454 16.55 -24.51 20.62
CA ASP A 454 17.66 -24.42 19.67
C ASP A 454 18.38 -23.09 19.79
N SER A 455 19.54 -23.13 20.45
CA SER A 455 20.44 -22.00 20.71
C SER A 455 21.62 -22.08 19.76
N THR A 456 21.55 -21.36 18.64
CA THR A 456 22.74 -20.89 17.93
C THR A 456 22.51 -19.44 17.48
N ASP A 457 23.35 -18.55 18.01
CA ASP A 457 23.36 -17.11 17.75
C ASP A 457 23.86 -16.83 16.32
N ASP A 458 22.94 -16.87 15.35
CA ASP A 458 23.18 -16.30 14.03
C ASP A 458 22.06 -15.31 13.69
N ALA A 459 22.36 -14.01 13.76
CA ALA A 459 21.40 -12.91 13.62
C ALA A 459 20.65 -12.89 12.26
N GLY A 460 21.09 -13.72 11.30
CA GLY A 460 20.45 -13.93 10.01
C GLY A 460 19.17 -14.78 10.05
N ASN A 461 19.02 -15.70 11.02
CA ASN A 461 18.07 -16.82 10.95
C ASN A 461 16.77 -16.66 11.77
N TYR A 462 16.49 -15.48 12.33
CA TYR A 462 15.21 -15.26 13.01
C TYR A 462 14.03 -15.27 12.01
N GLN A 463 13.06 -16.16 12.28
CA GLN A 463 11.90 -16.41 11.43
C GLN A 463 10.90 -15.23 11.46
N ARG A 464 10.31 -14.88 10.30
CA ARG A 464 9.27 -13.84 10.16
C ARG A 464 7.88 -14.35 10.60
N SER A 465 7.73 -14.68 11.87
CA SER A 465 6.47 -15.18 12.42
C SER A 465 6.24 -14.72 13.86
N ILE A 466 4.98 -14.62 14.25
CA ILE A 466 4.58 -14.30 15.62
C ILE A 466 4.48 -15.61 16.42
N GLN A 467 5.28 -15.74 17.47
CA GLN A 467 5.21 -16.86 18.40
C GLN A 467 4.11 -16.60 19.44
N GLU A 468 3.26 -17.58 19.70
CA GLU A 468 2.14 -17.49 20.65
C GLU A 468 2.34 -18.45 21.83
N VAL A 469 2.17 -17.93 23.05
CA VAL A 469 2.23 -18.71 24.29
C VAL A 469 0.95 -18.51 25.10
N ASP A 470 0.24 -19.61 25.33
CA ASP A 470 -0.98 -19.64 26.15
C ASP A 470 -0.67 -19.94 27.62
N ILE A 471 -1.15 -19.06 28.51
CA ILE A 471 -0.92 -19.18 29.95
C ILE A 471 -2.26 -19.08 30.69
N SER A 472 -2.53 -20.09 31.52
CA SER A 472 -3.65 -20.09 32.46
C SER A 472 -3.18 -19.82 33.89
N PRO A 473 -3.99 -19.17 34.75
CA PRO A 473 -3.63 -18.97 36.16
C PRO A 473 -3.30 -20.28 36.87
N MET A 474 -4.08 -21.34 36.62
CA MET A 474 -3.90 -22.64 37.25
C MET A 474 -2.60 -23.33 36.81
N SER A 475 -2.30 -23.34 35.51
CA SER A 475 -1.06 -23.93 34.99
C SER A 475 0.19 -23.24 35.54
N LEU A 476 0.11 -21.94 35.80
CA LEU A 476 1.24 -21.16 36.32
C LEU A 476 1.47 -21.45 37.81
N ILE A 477 0.40 -21.57 38.58
CA ILE A 477 0.45 -21.97 39.99
C ILE A 477 1.06 -23.38 40.14
N GLU A 478 0.62 -24.33 39.32
CA GLU A 478 1.14 -25.71 39.32
C GLU A 478 2.63 -25.77 38.95
N LYS A 479 3.06 -25.03 37.91
CA LYS A 479 4.47 -24.96 37.50
C LYS A 479 5.38 -24.40 38.61
N CYS A 480 4.99 -23.30 39.24
CA CYS A 480 5.76 -22.69 40.33
C CYS A 480 5.78 -23.58 41.59
N GLN A 481 4.71 -24.34 41.86
CA GLN A 481 4.68 -25.29 42.98
C GLN A 481 5.60 -26.50 42.75
N GLN A 482 5.73 -26.98 41.52
CA GLN A 482 6.62 -28.10 41.17
C GLN A 482 8.11 -27.71 41.25
N GLN A 483 8.46 -26.46 40.94
CA GLN A 483 9.84 -25.95 41.04
C GLN A 483 10.31 -25.76 42.49
N ASN A 484 9.40 -25.54 43.45
CA ASN A 484 9.73 -25.29 44.87
C ASN A 484 9.82 -26.56 45.74
N ILE A 485 9.76 -27.77 45.17
CA ILE A 485 9.80 -29.05 45.91
C ILE A 485 11.18 -29.31 46.58
N GLY A 486 12.20 -28.49 46.32
CA GLY A 486 13.54 -28.62 46.89
C GLY A 486 13.82 -27.88 48.21
N THR A 487 12.89 -27.07 48.73
CA THR A 487 13.11 -26.30 49.97
C THR A 487 11.97 -26.49 50.96
N ASP A 488 12.27 -27.21 52.04
CA ASP A 488 11.43 -27.38 53.22
C ASP A 488 11.07 -26.00 53.83
N SER A 489 9.92 -25.46 53.44
CA SER A 489 9.23 -24.44 54.22
C SER A 489 7.72 -24.64 54.08
N SER A 490 7.08 -24.84 55.23
CA SER A 490 5.66 -25.07 55.41
C SER A 490 4.84 -23.86 54.95
N LEU A 491 4.43 -23.81 53.70
CA LEU A 491 3.39 -22.90 53.22
C LEU A 491 2.03 -23.55 53.41
N SER A 492 1.23 -22.95 54.29
CA SER A 492 -0.10 -23.41 54.69
C SER A 492 -1.04 -23.56 53.50
N SER A 493 -1.71 -24.72 53.42
CA SER A 493 -2.84 -24.98 52.53
C SER A 493 -4.00 -24.02 52.86
N PHE A 494 -4.04 -22.86 52.20
CA PHE A 494 -5.17 -21.95 52.33
C PHE A 494 -6.36 -22.47 51.53
N LYS A 495 -7.48 -22.67 52.24
CA LYS A 495 -8.78 -23.08 51.68
C LYS A 495 -9.17 -22.12 50.54
N HIS A 496 -9.41 -22.68 49.35
CA HIS A 496 -10.02 -21.95 48.24
C HIS A 496 -11.36 -21.35 48.69
N GLY A 497 -11.45 -20.02 48.75
CA GLY A 497 -12.74 -19.35 48.63
C GLY A 497 -13.28 -19.61 47.22
N ASN A 498 -14.59 -19.85 47.08
CA ASN A 498 -15.31 -20.28 45.86
C ASN A 498 -15.19 -19.40 44.59
N GLY A 499 -14.18 -18.53 44.45
CA GLY A 499 -13.94 -17.71 43.27
C GLY A 499 -12.87 -18.31 42.35
N LYS A 500 -13.16 -18.37 41.03
CA LYS A 500 -12.21 -18.78 39.99
C LYS A 500 -11.01 -17.79 39.94
N GLU A 501 -9.79 -18.29 40.09
CA GLU A 501 -8.56 -17.49 39.98
C GLU A 501 -8.44 -16.89 38.58
N THR A 502 -8.14 -15.58 38.50
CA THR A 502 -8.07 -14.83 37.23
C THR A 502 -6.93 -13.81 37.29
N PHE A 503 -6.26 -13.59 36.15
CA PHE A 503 -5.29 -12.51 36.00
C PHE A 503 -5.99 -11.16 36.10
N GLN A 504 -5.37 -10.24 36.84
CA GLN A 504 -5.92 -8.93 37.11
C GLN A 504 -5.23 -7.83 36.30
N SER A 505 -3.90 -7.80 36.30
CA SER A 505 -3.13 -6.88 35.46
C SER A 505 -1.76 -7.48 35.19
N PHE A 506 -1.09 -6.98 34.16
CA PHE A 506 0.29 -7.33 33.87
C PHE A 506 0.98 -6.15 33.19
N ALA A 507 2.29 -6.04 33.40
CA ALA A 507 3.11 -5.01 32.78
C ALA A 507 4.53 -5.52 32.52
N PHE A 508 5.05 -5.25 31.33
CA PHE A 508 6.44 -5.51 30.97
C PHE A 508 7.35 -4.55 31.74
N ILE A 509 8.28 -5.10 32.52
CA ILE A 509 9.26 -4.31 33.28
C ILE A 509 10.47 -3.97 32.40
N THR A 510 10.88 -4.95 31.60
CA THR A 510 11.90 -4.87 30.56
C THR A 510 11.33 -5.53 29.31
N ASP A 511 12.07 -5.50 28.20
CA ASP A 511 11.66 -6.24 27.01
C ASP A 511 11.67 -7.75 27.25
N ASP A 512 12.43 -8.26 28.22
CA ASP A 512 12.53 -9.67 28.60
C ASP A 512 11.68 -10.15 29.79
N LYS A 513 11.07 -9.25 30.58
CA LYS A 513 10.35 -9.65 31.81
C LYS A 513 8.95 -9.06 31.94
N LEU A 514 8.00 -9.90 32.36
CA LEU A 514 6.59 -9.54 32.58
C LEU A 514 6.18 -9.78 34.03
N LEU A 515 5.65 -8.76 34.70
CA LEU A 515 5.06 -8.89 36.04
C LEU A 515 3.55 -9.01 35.94
N ILE A 516 2.96 -9.92 36.73
CA ILE A 516 1.54 -10.23 36.71
C ILE A 516 0.95 -10.16 38.12
N THR A 517 -0.20 -9.51 38.27
CA THR A 517 -1.04 -9.57 39.47
C THR A 517 -2.27 -10.43 39.22
N THR A 518 -2.71 -11.16 40.24
CA THR A 518 -3.98 -11.93 40.20
C THR A 518 -5.04 -11.34 41.11
N ARG A 519 -6.30 -11.76 40.92
CA ARG A 519 -7.43 -11.33 41.76
C ARG A 519 -7.26 -11.71 43.24
N SER A 520 -6.55 -12.80 43.54
CA SER A 520 -6.20 -13.21 44.92
C SER A 520 -5.04 -12.41 45.52
N GLY A 521 -4.45 -11.49 44.76
CA GLY A 521 -3.32 -10.66 45.19
C GLY A 521 -1.97 -11.35 45.08
N ARG A 522 -1.82 -12.39 44.24
CA ARG A 522 -0.51 -13.04 43.98
C ARG A 522 0.26 -12.30 42.89
N LEU A 523 1.58 -12.37 42.96
CA LEU A 523 2.51 -11.73 42.03
C LEU A 523 3.41 -12.77 41.36
N PHE A 524 3.49 -12.74 40.03
CA PHE A 524 4.33 -13.63 39.25
C PHE A 524 5.23 -12.83 38.31
N LEU A 525 6.50 -13.21 38.22
CA LEU A 525 7.48 -12.69 37.29
C LEU A 525 7.75 -13.76 36.22
N GLY A 526 7.53 -13.41 34.96
CA GLY A 526 7.92 -14.21 33.81
C GLY A 526 9.18 -13.67 33.16
N SER A 527 10.11 -14.54 32.78
CA SER A 527 11.29 -14.22 31.97
C SER A 527 11.17 -14.90 30.60
N PHE A 528 11.52 -14.20 29.52
CA PHE A 528 11.49 -14.71 28.15
C PHE A 528 12.83 -14.50 27.42
N ASP A 529 13.94 -14.48 28.16
CA ASP A 529 15.28 -14.59 27.59
C ASP A 529 15.62 -16.09 27.42
N GLY A 530 15.51 -16.60 26.20
CA GLY A 530 15.65 -18.03 25.91
C GLY A 530 14.45 -18.88 26.35
N ILE A 531 14.54 -19.55 27.50
CA ILE A 531 13.48 -20.44 28.02
C ILE A 531 12.50 -19.64 28.87
N THR A 532 11.20 -19.82 28.62
CA THR A 532 10.17 -19.15 29.43
C THR A 532 10.14 -19.68 30.86
N GLU A 533 10.61 -18.87 31.80
CA GLU A 533 10.63 -19.18 33.23
C GLU A 533 9.61 -18.32 33.99
N TRP A 534 8.98 -18.91 35.02
CA TRP A 534 8.00 -18.24 35.86
C TRP A 534 8.39 -18.38 37.32
N LYS A 535 8.34 -17.27 38.06
CA LYS A 535 8.65 -17.20 39.48
C LYS A 535 7.52 -16.51 40.23
N GLU A 536 7.03 -17.12 41.32
CA GLU A 536 6.13 -16.43 42.25
C GLU A 536 6.93 -15.58 43.23
N LEU A 537 6.54 -14.30 43.38
CA LEU A 537 7.19 -13.39 44.31
C LEU A 537 6.62 -13.55 45.72
N ALA A 538 7.51 -13.63 46.72
CA ALA A 538 7.13 -13.76 48.12
C ALA A 538 6.67 -12.41 48.69
N ILE A 539 5.37 -12.28 48.97
CA ILE A 539 4.76 -11.10 49.59
C ILE A 539 4.10 -11.43 50.92
N THR A 540 4.07 -10.47 51.83
CA THR A 540 3.41 -10.62 53.13
C THR A 540 1.88 -10.67 52.97
N ASP A 541 1.19 -11.38 53.88
CA ASP A 541 -0.27 -11.48 53.86
C ASP A 541 -0.97 -10.12 54.00
N ALA A 542 -0.32 -9.15 54.65
CA ALA A 542 -0.82 -7.78 54.77
C ALA A 542 -0.87 -7.10 53.39
N ILE A 543 0.24 -7.15 52.65
CA ILE A 543 0.33 -6.59 51.29
C ILE A 543 -0.64 -7.32 50.36
N ARG A 544 -0.68 -8.65 50.41
CA ARG A 544 -1.58 -9.48 49.59
C ARG A 544 -3.05 -9.08 49.76
N LYS A 545 -3.50 -8.83 51.00
CA LYS A 545 -4.87 -8.35 51.28
C LYS A 545 -5.10 -6.94 50.76
N THR A 546 -4.09 -6.07 50.84
CA THR A 546 -4.16 -4.68 50.34
C THR A 546 -4.37 -4.64 48.83
N ILE A 547 -3.65 -5.48 48.07
CA ILE A 547 -3.72 -5.52 46.60
C ILE A 547 -4.77 -6.49 46.05
N GLN A 548 -5.60 -7.06 46.92
CA GLN A 548 -6.63 -8.02 46.51
C GLN A 548 -7.76 -7.32 45.74
N SER A 549 -8.28 -7.96 44.70
CA SER A 549 -9.42 -7.51 43.88
C SER A 549 -9.23 -6.20 43.09
N TYR A 550 -8.32 -5.31 43.43
CA TYR A 550 -8.02 -4.08 42.69
C TYR A 550 -6.52 -3.76 42.73
N THR A 551 -5.88 -3.72 41.56
CA THR A 551 -4.50 -3.22 41.38
C THR A 551 -4.40 -2.42 40.10
N ILE A 552 -3.68 -1.29 40.18
CA ILE A 552 -3.12 -0.61 39.02
C ILE A 552 -1.65 -1.01 38.95
N LEU A 553 -1.21 -1.54 37.81
CA LEU A 553 0.17 -1.92 37.56
C LEU A 553 0.70 -1.16 36.35
N ARG A 554 1.81 -0.48 36.55
CA ARG A 554 2.55 0.29 35.53
C ARG A 554 4.04 0.07 35.73
N SER A 555 4.84 0.27 34.71
CA SER A 555 6.30 0.12 34.79
C SER A 555 7.00 1.34 34.23
N SER A 556 8.16 1.66 34.80
CA SER A 556 9.17 2.48 34.13
C SER A 556 10.18 1.53 33.52
N ARG A 557 10.24 1.53 32.19
CA ARG A 557 11.14 0.67 31.40
C ARG A 557 12.57 1.16 31.48
N ARG A 558 12.77 2.48 31.54
CA ARG A 558 14.10 3.08 31.70
C ARG A 558 14.76 2.62 33.01
N ALA A 559 13.97 2.50 34.05
CA ALA A 559 14.44 2.16 35.38
C ALA A 559 14.23 0.69 35.78
N ALA A 560 13.75 -0.15 34.87
CA ALA A 560 13.37 -1.55 35.10
C ALA A 560 12.59 -1.75 36.42
N THR A 561 11.61 -0.87 36.70
CA THR A 561 10.88 -0.83 37.96
C THR A 561 9.37 -0.86 37.70
N ALA A 562 8.62 -1.69 38.43
CA ALA A 562 7.17 -1.72 38.39
C ALA A 562 6.57 -0.96 39.58
N PHE A 563 5.43 -0.30 39.37
CA PHE A 563 4.67 0.45 40.37
C PHE A 563 3.27 -0.11 40.50
N ILE A 564 2.85 -0.34 41.74
CA ILE A 564 1.54 -0.92 42.08
C ILE A 564 0.75 0.06 42.93
N GLY A 565 -0.42 0.46 42.44
CA GLY A 565 -1.40 1.25 43.17
C GLY A 565 -2.48 0.38 43.80
N ALA A 566 -2.69 0.55 45.11
CA ALA A 566 -3.69 -0.17 45.89
C ALA A 566 -4.98 0.66 46.11
N PRO A 567 -6.14 0.00 46.36
CA PRO A 567 -7.41 0.66 46.59
C PRO A 567 -7.46 1.53 47.86
N ASN A 568 -6.58 1.25 48.83
CA ASN A 568 -6.44 2.02 50.07
C ASN A 568 -5.54 3.27 49.91
N GLY A 569 -5.06 3.56 48.69
CA GLY A 569 -4.17 4.68 48.39
C GLY A 569 -2.68 4.38 48.56
N GLU A 570 -2.28 3.19 49.01
CA GLU A 570 -0.86 2.83 49.14
C GLU A 570 -0.23 2.56 47.76
N LEU A 571 0.98 3.09 47.59
CA LEU A 571 1.81 2.86 46.42
C LEU A 571 3.01 1.99 46.79
N PHE A 572 3.25 1.00 45.95
CA PHE A 572 4.36 0.08 46.06
C PHE A 572 5.23 0.11 44.81
N TYR A 573 6.51 -0.23 44.95
CA TYR A 573 7.37 -0.52 43.81
C TYR A 573 7.98 -1.91 43.91
N TYR A 574 8.29 -2.47 42.75
CA TYR A 574 9.06 -3.70 42.56
C TYR A 574 10.25 -3.40 41.65
N ASN A 575 11.45 -3.75 42.11
CA ASN A 575 12.69 -3.69 41.35
C ASN A 575 13.50 -4.96 41.68
N GLU A 576 13.95 -5.68 40.66
CA GLU A 576 14.73 -6.91 40.81
C GLU A 576 16.02 -6.68 41.63
N ALA A 577 16.70 -5.55 41.42
CA ALA A 577 17.91 -5.18 42.17
C ALA A 577 17.67 -5.05 43.70
N SER A 578 16.41 -4.91 44.13
CA SER A 578 16.04 -4.71 45.54
C SER A 578 15.63 -6.00 46.28
N GLY A 579 15.89 -7.17 45.68
CA GLY A 579 15.77 -8.48 46.34
C GLY A 579 14.36 -9.08 46.33
N ASP A 580 13.66 -8.97 45.20
CA ASP A 580 12.35 -9.62 44.94
C ASP A 580 11.24 -9.36 45.98
N SER A 581 11.30 -8.20 46.64
CA SER A 581 10.31 -7.78 47.63
C SER A 581 9.53 -6.56 47.15
N LEU A 582 8.24 -6.51 47.49
CA LEU A 582 7.40 -5.35 47.22
C LEU A 582 7.53 -4.34 48.36
N ARG A 583 7.94 -3.10 48.05
CA ARG A 583 8.20 -2.05 49.06
C ARG A 583 7.23 -0.88 48.90
N SER A 584 6.68 -0.41 50.01
CA SER A 584 5.82 0.79 50.03
C SER A 584 6.68 2.05 50.11
N PHE A 585 6.33 3.06 49.33
CA PHE A 585 7.08 4.34 49.28
C PHE A 585 6.20 5.58 49.49
N HIS A 586 4.89 5.50 49.27
CA HIS A 586 3.96 6.62 49.47
C HIS A 586 2.53 6.14 49.74
N LYS A 587 1.71 7.00 50.34
CA LYS A 587 0.28 6.76 50.58
C LYS A 587 -0.54 7.99 50.21
N ALA A 588 -1.34 7.85 49.16
CA ALA A 588 -2.25 8.89 48.69
C ALA A 588 -3.53 8.93 49.53
N GLU A 589 -4.25 10.06 49.43
CA GLU A 589 -5.46 10.33 50.25
C GLU A 589 -6.64 9.39 49.95
N ARG A 590 -6.70 8.86 48.71
CA ARG A 590 -7.81 8.07 48.21
C ARG A 590 -7.30 6.94 47.29
N LYS A 591 -8.26 6.12 46.83
CA LYS A 591 -8.03 5.05 45.85
C LYS A 591 -7.27 5.57 44.62
N ILE A 592 -6.14 4.94 44.30
CA ILE A 592 -5.35 5.21 43.10
C ILE A 592 -6.17 4.83 41.86
N THR A 593 -6.19 5.71 40.85
CA THR A 593 -6.88 5.47 39.56
C THR A 593 -5.91 5.25 38.41
N GLU A 594 -4.81 5.98 38.37
CA GLU A 594 -3.80 5.89 37.30
C GLU A 594 -2.42 6.25 37.84
N ILE A 595 -1.39 5.64 37.26
CA ILE A 595 0.03 5.96 37.51
C ILE A 595 0.67 6.19 36.14
N ILE A 596 1.29 7.34 35.91
CA ILE A 596 1.98 7.65 34.66
C ILE A 596 3.45 7.89 34.96
N CYS A 597 4.34 7.12 34.32
CA CYS A 597 5.79 7.26 34.49
C CYS A 597 6.32 8.32 33.53
N LEU A 598 6.58 9.53 34.03
CA LEU A 598 7.00 10.66 33.20
C LEU A 598 8.46 10.53 32.72
N SER A 599 9.32 9.86 33.49
CA SER A 599 10.72 9.64 33.12
C SER A 599 10.91 8.81 31.84
N ASP A 600 9.90 8.02 31.46
CA ASP A 600 9.89 7.24 30.22
C ASP A 600 9.48 8.08 28.99
N THR A 601 8.99 9.31 29.21
CA THR A 601 8.50 10.21 28.15
C THR A 601 9.51 11.30 27.76
N LEU A 602 10.65 11.40 28.45
CA LEU A 602 11.67 12.40 28.16
C LEU A 602 12.37 12.05 26.84
N ALA A 603 12.21 12.91 25.82
CA ALA A 603 12.97 12.81 24.58
C ALA A 603 14.48 12.91 24.91
N MET A 604 15.27 11.95 24.42
CA MET A 604 16.72 12.00 24.54
C MET A 604 17.22 13.16 23.67
N SER A 605 17.56 14.30 24.27
CA SER A 605 18.29 15.33 23.53
C SER A 605 19.75 14.88 23.36
N PRO A 606 20.37 15.02 22.19
CA PRO A 606 21.81 14.73 22.01
C PRO A 606 22.73 15.66 22.82
N GLN A 607 22.20 16.77 23.37
CA GLN A 607 22.98 17.82 24.01
C GLN A 607 22.87 17.86 25.54
N THR A 608 22.13 16.93 26.16
CA THR A 608 22.18 16.77 27.62
C THR A 608 23.58 16.31 28.02
N ARG A 609 24.35 17.26 28.55
CA ARG A 609 25.72 17.09 29.04
C ARG A 609 25.84 15.77 29.82
N PRO A 610 26.82 14.90 29.55
CA PRO A 610 27.01 13.63 30.25
C PRO A 610 27.26 13.72 31.78
N ASN A 611 27.28 14.94 32.34
CA ASN A 611 27.76 15.21 33.69
C ASN A 611 26.68 15.63 34.70
N GLU A 612 25.40 15.75 34.31
CA GLU A 612 24.29 15.80 35.27
C GLU A 612 23.48 14.50 35.12
N GLY A 613 23.59 13.62 36.11
CA GLY A 613 23.10 12.24 36.05
C GLY A 613 21.59 12.15 35.87
N ILE A 614 21.14 12.04 34.62
CA ILE A 614 19.73 11.82 34.27
C ILE A 614 19.20 10.49 34.85
N ASP A 615 20.07 9.54 35.20
CA ASP A 615 19.72 8.28 35.90
C ASP A 615 19.48 8.43 37.42
N SER A 616 19.50 9.64 37.99
CA SER A 616 19.44 9.81 39.45
C SER A 616 18.03 9.82 40.06
N TYR A 617 16.96 9.97 39.25
CA TYR A 617 15.59 10.01 39.78
C TYR A 617 14.50 9.51 38.79
N ILE A 618 13.36 9.06 39.33
CA ILE A 618 12.13 8.70 38.61
C ILE A 618 11.01 9.67 38.97
N GLU A 619 10.22 10.09 37.99
CA GLU A 619 9.03 10.91 38.19
C GLU A 619 7.75 10.18 37.83
N LEU A 620 6.78 10.26 38.74
CA LEU A 620 5.48 9.63 38.63
C LEU A 620 4.38 10.67 38.79
N LEU A 621 3.39 10.64 37.89
CA LEU A 621 2.13 11.35 38.09
C LEU A 621 1.08 10.35 38.58
N VAL A 622 0.51 10.62 39.75
CA VAL A 622 -0.49 9.76 40.38
C VAL A 622 -1.82 10.50 40.47
N THR A 623 -2.87 9.85 39.99
CA THR A 623 -4.25 10.35 40.14
C THR A 623 -5.05 9.48 41.09
N VAL A 624 -6.00 10.11 41.79
CA VAL A 624 -6.87 9.45 42.76
C VAL A 624 -8.34 9.69 42.47
N PHE A 625 -9.18 8.75 42.85
CA PHE A 625 -10.60 8.74 42.53
C PHE A 625 -11.36 9.95 43.10
N GLY A 626 -12.04 10.69 42.22
CA GLY A 626 -12.93 11.80 42.58
C GLY A 626 -12.20 13.01 43.19
N SER A 627 -10.95 13.25 42.78
CA SER A 627 -10.14 14.40 43.18
C SER A 627 -9.73 15.21 41.95
N SER A 628 -9.83 16.53 42.04
CA SER A 628 -9.26 17.49 41.08
C SER A 628 -7.78 17.78 41.33
N LYS A 629 -7.11 16.94 42.14
CA LYS A 629 -5.67 17.03 42.44
C LYS A 629 -4.94 15.80 41.95
N ALA A 630 -3.88 16.02 41.18
CA ALA A 630 -2.88 15.00 40.83
C ALA A 630 -1.59 15.22 41.64
N GLU A 631 -0.93 14.14 42.04
CA GLU A 631 0.32 14.19 42.79
C GLU A 631 1.49 13.83 41.87
N LEU A 632 2.41 14.78 41.69
CA LEU A 632 3.70 14.56 41.03
C LEU A 632 4.73 14.16 42.09
N LEU A 633 5.24 12.94 41.98
CA LEU A 633 6.17 12.32 42.91
C LEU A 633 7.52 12.13 42.24
N ARG A 634 8.60 12.59 42.86
CA ARG A 634 9.99 12.35 42.42
C ARG A 634 10.67 11.40 43.39
N LEU A 635 11.22 10.31 42.86
CA LEU A 635 11.90 9.25 43.59
C LEU A 635 13.39 9.27 43.25
N ASP A 636 14.29 9.03 44.21
CA ASP A 636 15.73 8.89 43.95
C ASP A 636 16.14 7.52 43.39
N GLN A 637 17.45 7.26 43.31
CA GLN A 637 18.02 5.96 42.92
C GLN A 637 17.57 4.82 43.85
N ASP A 638 17.42 5.09 45.15
CA ASP A 638 16.96 4.14 46.16
C ASP A 638 15.41 4.01 46.20
N ARG A 639 14.72 4.69 45.27
CA ARG A 639 13.26 4.75 45.15
C ARG A 639 12.58 5.34 46.40
N THR A 640 13.29 6.21 47.12
CA THR A 640 12.73 7.01 48.22
C THR A 640 12.13 8.30 47.69
N LEU A 641 11.03 8.74 48.29
CA LEU A 641 10.32 9.95 47.87
C LEU A 641 11.11 11.20 48.28
N ILE A 642 11.68 11.91 47.30
CA ILE A 642 12.47 13.13 47.52
C ILE A 642 11.68 14.42 47.31
N GLN A 643 10.65 14.41 46.46
CA GLN A 643 9.82 15.60 46.20
C GLN A 643 8.37 15.20 45.91
N ARG A 644 7.44 16.00 46.43
CA ARG A 644 6.00 15.91 46.15
C ARG A 644 5.45 17.28 45.76
N THR A 645 4.85 17.35 44.58
CA THR A 645 4.17 18.54 44.07
C THR A 645 2.71 18.21 43.78
N VAL A 646 1.78 19.06 44.21
CA VAL A 646 0.35 18.86 43.97
C VAL A 646 -0.09 19.77 42.82
N ILE A 647 -0.68 19.16 41.80
CA ILE A 647 -1.18 19.84 40.60
C ILE A 647 -2.70 19.88 40.69
N VAL A 648 -3.30 21.05 40.55
CA VAL A 648 -4.76 21.21 40.51
C VAL A 648 -5.21 21.22 39.06
N VAL A 649 -6.05 20.25 38.71
CA VAL A 649 -6.74 20.16 37.42
C VAL A 649 -8.19 20.60 37.61
N THR A 650 -8.90 20.97 36.54
CA THR A 650 -10.32 21.35 36.65
C THR A 650 -11.17 20.13 37.01
N ASP A 651 -12.33 20.32 37.66
CA ASP A 651 -13.14 19.22 38.22
C ASP A 651 -13.63 18.20 37.16
N GLU A 652 -13.66 18.58 35.88
CA GLU A 652 -14.05 17.71 34.76
C GLU A 652 -12.85 17.05 34.04
N PHE A 653 -11.62 17.44 34.39
CA PHE A 653 -10.40 17.00 33.71
C PHE A 653 -9.86 15.70 34.34
N ILE A 654 -10.28 14.56 33.79
CA ILE A 654 -9.75 13.25 34.17
C ILE A 654 -8.50 12.95 33.35
N VAL A 655 -7.32 13.00 33.97
CA VAL A 655 -6.03 12.75 33.31
C VAL A 655 -5.95 11.31 32.79
N THR A 656 -5.59 11.15 31.51
CA THR A 656 -5.39 9.85 30.85
C THR A 656 -4.00 9.67 30.27
N SER A 657 -3.31 10.76 29.96
CA SER A 657 -1.93 10.77 29.46
C SER A 657 -1.19 11.98 29.99
N ALA A 658 0.13 11.87 30.14
CA ALA A 658 0.98 12.96 30.59
C ALA A 658 2.41 12.76 30.07
N ALA A 659 3.07 13.85 29.69
CA ALA A 659 4.47 13.82 29.27
C ALA A 659 5.16 15.15 29.56
N TRP A 660 6.48 15.09 29.72
CA TRP A 660 7.32 16.28 29.75
C TRP A 660 7.67 16.72 28.33
N CYS A 661 7.33 17.95 27.98
CA CYS A 661 7.87 18.62 26.80
C CYS A 661 8.83 19.71 27.29
N HIS A 662 10.12 19.37 27.36
CA HIS A 662 11.16 20.23 27.94
C HIS A 662 10.78 20.65 29.37
N ASN A 663 10.57 21.95 29.62
CA ASN A 663 10.23 22.47 30.95
C ASN A 663 8.72 22.50 31.23
N TYR A 664 7.89 22.03 30.30
CA TYR A 664 6.44 22.08 30.41
C TYR A 664 5.85 20.68 30.60
N LEU A 665 4.99 20.53 31.60
CA LEU A 665 4.23 19.31 31.82
C LEU A 665 2.91 19.40 31.03
N ILE A 666 2.71 18.47 30.11
CA ILE A 666 1.50 18.40 29.28
C ILE A 666 0.64 17.25 29.79
N LEU A 667 -0.63 17.54 30.08
CA LEU A 667 -1.63 16.56 30.50
C LEU A 667 -2.72 16.45 29.42
N GLY A 668 -3.14 15.23 29.13
CA GLY A 668 -4.29 14.92 28.28
C GLY A 668 -5.42 14.32 29.10
N SER A 669 -6.67 14.62 28.74
CA SER A 669 -7.84 14.19 29.49
C SER A 669 -8.70 13.15 28.77
N ARG A 670 -9.65 12.59 29.54
CA ARG A 670 -10.68 11.67 29.05
C ARG A 670 -11.68 12.30 28.07
N ASN A 671 -11.94 13.60 28.17
CA ASN A 671 -12.83 14.33 27.25
C ASN A 671 -12.08 14.96 26.05
N GLY A 672 -10.77 14.75 25.93
CA GLY A 672 -9.97 15.22 24.80
C GLY A 672 -9.26 16.57 25.02
N SER A 673 -9.45 17.20 26.17
CA SER A 673 -8.76 18.44 26.53
C SER A 673 -7.27 18.21 26.77
N ILE A 674 -6.46 19.23 26.49
CA ILE A 674 -5.01 19.25 26.74
C ILE A 674 -4.70 20.44 27.63
N SER A 675 -3.96 20.22 28.71
CA SER A 675 -3.51 21.26 29.64
C SER A 675 -1.98 21.30 29.72
N VAL A 676 -1.41 22.50 29.74
CA VAL A 676 0.04 22.76 29.80
C VAL A 676 0.37 23.47 31.11
N PHE A 677 1.38 22.97 31.82
CA PHE A 677 1.83 23.48 33.12
C PHE A 677 3.31 23.88 33.07
N ASP A 678 3.65 24.98 33.73
CA ASP A 678 5.03 25.40 34.02
C ASP A 678 5.23 25.31 35.53
N LEU A 679 6.05 24.36 35.94
CA LEU A 679 6.33 24.12 37.36
C LEU A 679 7.46 25.01 37.91
N ALA A 680 8.19 25.73 37.06
CA ALA A 680 9.34 26.55 37.45
C ALA A 680 8.96 27.97 37.90
N THR A 681 7.97 28.60 37.26
CA THR A 681 7.66 30.04 37.47
C THR A 681 6.51 30.33 38.44
N ASN A 682 5.49 29.46 38.54
CA ASN A 682 4.22 29.76 39.24
C ASN A 682 3.90 28.87 40.46
N GLY A 683 4.88 28.11 40.98
CA GLY A 683 4.61 27.14 42.05
C GLY A 683 3.75 25.94 41.61
N GLY A 684 3.50 25.79 40.30
CA GLY A 684 3.02 24.56 39.67
C GLY A 684 1.58 24.13 39.96
N GLN A 685 0.74 24.99 40.54
CA GLN A 685 -0.59 24.56 41.00
C GLN A 685 -1.68 24.63 39.92
N ALA A 686 -1.59 25.50 38.92
CA ALA A 686 -2.63 25.72 37.92
C ALA A 686 -2.06 25.67 36.48
N PRO A 687 -2.87 25.30 35.48
CA PRO A 687 -2.43 25.24 34.08
C PRO A 687 -2.20 26.65 33.53
N ILE A 688 -1.18 26.80 32.68
CA ILE A 688 -0.94 28.02 31.91
C ILE A 688 -1.95 28.14 30.77
N LEU A 689 -2.27 26.99 30.15
CA LEU A 689 -3.13 26.89 28.99
C LEU A 689 -3.91 25.59 29.07
N THR A 690 -5.21 25.65 28.81
CA THR A 690 -6.05 24.47 28.57
C THR A 690 -6.81 24.69 27.27
N ILE A 691 -6.71 23.74 26.35
CA ILE A 691 -7.46 23.73 25.10
C ILE A 691 -8.46 22.58 25.10
N GLU A 692 -9.66 22.84 24.61
CA GLU A 692 -10.62 21.80 24.28
C GLU A 692 -10.42 21.41 22.82
N VAL A 693 -9.83 20.25 22.61
CA VAL A 693 -9.78 19.63 21.30
C VAL A 693 -11.07 18.81 21.20
N ASN A 694 -11.94 19.12 20.24
CA ASN A 694 -13.22 18.42 20.00
C ASN A 694 -13.00 16.96 19.52
N ILE A 695 -12.27 16.17 20.29
CA ILE A 695 -11.89 14.77 20.00
C ILE A 695 -13.10 13.85 20.23
N GLY A 696 -13.97 14.19 21.19
CA GLY A 696 -15.13 13.37 21.57
C GLY A 696 -14.77 12.10 22.37
N ASP A 697 -13.49 11.83 22.63
CA ASP A 697 -12.98 10.71 23.45
C ASP A 697 -11.59 11.06 24.05
N LYS A 698 -10.97 10.12 24.77
CA LYS A 698 -9.73 10.30 25.55
C LYS A 698 -8.47 10.52 24.69
N VAL A 699 -7.58 11.38 25.19
CA VAL A 699 -6.18 11.45 24.73
C VAL A 699 -5.43 10.23 25.29
N THR A 700 -4.92 9.37 24.41
CA THR A 700 -4.32 8.08 24.77
C THR A 700 -2.82 8.15 25.01
N SER A 701 -2.09 8.99 24.27
CA SER A 701 -0.67 9.21 24.51
C SER A 701 -0.25 10.63 24.14
N ILE A 702 0.82 11.10 24.79
CA ILE A 702 1.50 12.36 24.48
C ILE A 702 2.98 12.02 24.33
N LEU A 703 3.58 12.45 23.22
CA LEU A 703 4.96 12.15 22.86
C LEU A 703 5.67 13.45 22.45
N PRO A 704 6.61 13.99 23.25
CA PRO A 704 7.42 15.12 22.83
C PRO A 704 8.33 14.71 21.66
N LEU A 705 8.48 15.59 20.67
CA LEU A 705 9.39 15.36 19.54
C LEU A 705 10.78 15.94 19.85
N PRO A 706 11.88 15.31 19.40
CA PRO A 706 13.24 15.81 19.58
C PRO A 706 13.42 17.19 18.94
N GLN A 707 14.12 18.08 19.63
CA GLN A 707 14.59 19.36 19.07
C GLN A 707 15.91 19.17 18.33
N GLN A 708 16.06 19.83 17.18
CA GLN A 708 17.34 19.92 16.47
C GLN A 708 18.29 20.95 17.13
N SER A 709 17.75 22.02 17.71
CA SER A 709 18.51 23.07 18.41
C SER A 709 17.71 23.67 19.58
N GLU A 710 18.39 24.36 20.52
CA GLU A 710 17.72 25.04 21.65
C GLU A 710 16.69 26.11 21.19
N ASN A 711 16.87 26.65 19.98
CA ASN A 711 15.97 27.65 19.39
C ASN A 711 14.87 27.01 18.52
N SER A 712 14.89 25.70 18.30
CA SER A 712 13.90 25.01 17.47
C SER A 712 12.53 25.02 18.16
N PRO A 713 11.42 25.09 17.41
CA PRO A 713 10.09 25.06 17.98
C PRO A 713 9.83 23.82 18.83
N LEU A 714 8.99 23.98 19.85
CA LEU A 714 8.63 22.90 20.76
C LEU A 714 7.45 22.12 20.19
N TYR A 715 7.72 20.94 19.62
CA TYR A 715 6.69 20.06 19.10
C TYR A 715 6.36 18.91 20.05
N PHE A 716 5.08 18.55 20.11
CA PHE A 716 4.62 17.31 20.73
C PHE A 716 3.47 16.71 19.94
N LEU A 717 3.45 15.38 19.92
CA LEU A 717 2.43 14.57 19.31
C LEU A 717 1.41 14.13 20.37
N THR A 718 0.14 14.06 19.98
CA THR A 718 -0.91 13.43 20.76
C THR A 718 -1.64 12.39 19.93
N THR A 719 -2.03 11.28 20.54
CA THR A 719 -2.94 10.30 19.96
C THR A 719 -4.26 10.27 20.70
N ALA A 720 -5.35 9.96 20.01
CA ALA A 720 -6.65 9.81 20.64
C ALA A 720 -7.48 8.69 20.01
N ARG A 721 -8.58 8.35 20.69
CA ARG A 721 -9.54 7.31 20.24
C ARG A 721 -10.50 7.75 19.13
N ASP A 722 -10.38 9.00 18.66
CA ASP A 722 -11.03 9.47 17.43
C ASP A 722 -10.34 8.94 16.16
N GLY A 723 -9.26 8.17 16.33
CA GLY A 723 -8.50 7.56 15.26
C GLY A 723 -7.50 8.51 14.63
N LYS A 724 -7.21 9.65 15.24
CA LYS A 724 -6.27 10.63 14.70
C LYS A 724 -5.07 10.81 15.61
N TYR A 725 -3.93 11.10 15.01
CA TYR A 725 -2.80 11.68 15.73
C TYR A 725 -2.59 13.11 15.27
N ARG A 726 -2.09 13.94 16.19
CA ARG A 726 -1.93 15.38 16.01
C ARG A 726 -0.57 15.83 16.46
N ILE A 727 0.03 16.78 15.74
CA ILE A 727 1.26 17.45 16.15
C ILE A 727 0.93 18.90 16.45
N TYR A 728 1.29 19.33 17.65
CA TYR A 728 1.15 20.70 18.11
C TYR A 728 2.51 21.34 18.28
N GLU A 729 2.54 22.64 18.06
CA GLU A 729 3.64 23.52 18.42
C GLU A 729 3.24 24.39 19.60
N LEU A 730 4.10 24.44 20.61
CA LEU A 730 3.95 25.30 21.77
C LEU A 730 4.67 26.63 21.53
N LEU A 731 3.89 27.70 21.36
CA LEU A 731 4.38 29.05 21.15
C LEU A 731 4.31 29.83 22.46
N ASN A 732 5.41 30.50 22.82
CA ASN A 732 5.47 31.45 23.93
C ASN A 732 5.80 32.85 23.39
N LYS A 733 4.76 33.66 23.12
CA LYS A 733 4.93 35.04 22.62
C LYS A 733 4.69 36.01 23.76
N THR A 734 5.73 36.74 24.18
CA THR A 734 5.66 37.81 25.22
C THR A 734 4.91 37.41 26.49
N GLY A 735 5.04 36.16 26.96
CA GLY A 735 4.36 35.64 28.15
C GLY A 735 2.93 35.12 27.93
N THR A 736 2.43 35.14 26.69
CA THR A 736 1.18 34.48 26.29
C THR A 736 1.50 33.17 25.56
N PHE A 737 0.90 32.08 26.05
CA PHE A 737 1.11 30.74 25.50
C PHE A 737 -0.02 30.39 24.53
N GLN A 738 0.33 29.84 23.38
CA GLN A 738 -0.62 29.34 22.38
C GLN A 738 -0.17 27.97 21.87
N LEU A 739 -1.14 27.08 21.65
CA LEU A 739 -0.93 25.82 20.94
C LEU A 739 -1.39 25.97 19.49
N ARG A 740 -0.48 25.73 18.55
CA ARG A 740 -0.76 25.74 17.11
C ARG A 740 -0.79 24.30 16.61
N LEU A 741 -1.93 23.88 16.05
CA LEU A 741 -2.04 22.58 15.39
C LEU A 741 -1.33 22.65 14.03
N LEU A 742 -0.40 21.74 13.78
CA LEU A 742 0.37 21.68 12.53
C LEU A 742 0.08 20.42 11.71
N HIS A 743 -0.35 19.35 12.36
CA HIS A 743 -0.64 18.08 11.72
C HIS A 743 -1.87 17.43 12.34
N GLU A 744 -2.77 16.90 11.52
CA GLU A 744 -3.88 16.05 11.93
C GLU A 744 -4.18 15.02 10.84
N THR A 745 -3.87 13.74 11.09
CA THR A 745 -4.18 12.66 10.14
C THR A 745 -4.63 11.38 10.85
N LYS A 746 -5.27 10.49 10.08
CA LYS A 746 -5.75 9.18 10.52
C LYS A 746 -4.82 8.10 9.93
N PRO A 747 -4.22 7.22 10.74
CA PRO A 747 -3.46 6.09 10.22
C PRO A 747 -4.40 5.00 9.69
N PRO A 748 -3.93 4.13 8.78
CA PRO A 748 -4.77 3.18 8.04
C PRO A 748 -5.37 2.04 8.90
N PHE A 749 -4.94 1.89 10.15
CA PHE A 749 -5.45 0.87 11.07
C PHE A 749 -6.52 1.37 12.04
N GLY A 750 -6.97 2.63 11.92
CA GLY A 750 -7.97 3.25 12.81
C GLY A 750 -9.26 2.42 13.02
N PRO A 751 -10.07 2.71 14.05
CA PRO A 751 -10.20 4.04 14.67
C PRO A 751 -9.56 4.18 16.07
N LEU A 752 -9.02 3.13 16.67
CA LEU A 752 -8.53 3.22 18.05
C LEU A 752 -7.01 3.28 18.09
N ILE A 753 -6.43 4.45 18.37
CA ILE A 753 -5.00 4.60 18.64
C ILE A 753 -4.78 4.64 20.16
N GLU A 754 -3.95 3.75 20.70
CA GLU A 754 -3.70 3.65 22.15
C GLU A 754 -2.31 4.13 22.57
N GLY A 755 -1.34 4.23 21.66
CA GLY A 755 0.01 4.65 22.02
C GLY A 755 0.86 5.12 20.85
N SER A 756 1.94 5.81 21.20
CA SER A 756 2.99 6.26 20.28
C SER A 756 4.36 6.22 20.96
N TRP A 757 5.42 5.98 20.18
CA TRP A 757 6.81 6.07 20.62
C TRP A 757 7.75 6.35 19.44
N LEU A 758 8.98 6.75 19.74
CA LEU A 758 10.06 6.90 18.76
C LEU A 758 10.99 5.69 18.82
N PHE A 759 11.49 5.26 17.67
CA PHE A 759 12.47 4.19 17.55
C PHE A 759 13.73 4.69 16.84
N ASP A 760 14.90 4.48 17.45
CA ASP A 760 16.18 4.94 16.93
C ASP A 760 16.73 3.97 15.87
N LYS A 761 16.92 4.44 14.64
CA LYS A 761 17.28 3.57 13.50
C LYS A 761 18.74 3.13 13.44
N SER A 762 19.63 3.72 14.23
CA SER A 762 21.07 3.46 14.39
C SER A 762 21.71 4.72 15.00
N ASP A 763 23.04 4.72 15.19
CA ASP A 763 23.82 5.86 15.71
C ASP A 763 23.72 7.14 14.86
N ASP A 764 23.08 7.10 13.69
CA ASP A 764 22.89 8.24 12.76
C ASP A 764 21.83 9.26 13.21
N GLY A 765 21.13 9.02 14.33
CA GLY A 765 20.19 9.98 14.92
C GLY A 765 18.82 10.11 14.25
N ASN A 766 18.51 9.28 13.24
CA ASN A 766 17.18 9.22 12.64
C ASN A 766 16.21 8.39 13.49
N HIS A 767 14.98 8.88 13.65
CA HIS A 767 13.94 8.22 14.44
C HIS A 767 12.71 7.86 13.59
N ASP A 768 12.16 6.68 13.84
CA ASP A 768 10.86 6.27 13.31
C ASP A 768 9.75 6.54 14.32
N LEU A 769 8.67 7.17 13.86
CA LEU A 769 7.44 7.31 14.62
C LEU A 769 6.61 6.03 14.53
N MET A 770 6.43 5.38 15.68
CA MET A 770 5.61 4.18 15.83
C MET A 770 4.28 4.52 16.49
N LEU A 771 3.19 4.04 15.91
CA LEU A 771 1.83 4.14 16.45
C LEU A 771 1.27 2.74 16.72
N CYS A 772 0.53 2.56 17.80
CA CYS A 772 -0.17 1.31 18.06
C CYS A 772 -1.63 1.49 18.46
N GLY A 773 -2.43 0.47 18.19
CA GLY A 773 -3.84 0.47 18.54
C GLY A 773 -4.59 -0.72 17.96
N PHE A 774 -5.88 -0.54 17.65
CA PHE A 774 -6.78 -1.65 17.31
C PHE A 774 -7.61 -1.39 16.04
N ARG A 775 -7.58 -2.39 15.15
CA ARG A 775 -8.47 -2.53 13.98
C ARG A 775 -9.43 -3.69 14.23
N GLY A 776 -10.61 -3.39 14.77
CA GLY A 776 -11.60 -4.40 15.13
C GLY A 776 -11.05 -5.38 16.19
N LYS A 777 -10.84 -6.64 15.79
CA LYS A 777 -10.32 -7.69 16.69
C LYS A 777 -8.78 -7.76 16.74
N TYR A 778 -8.09 -7.00 15.90
CA TYR A 778 -6.63 -7.06 15.77
C TYR A 778 -5.95 -5.89 16.48
N PHE A 779 -4.85 -6.17 17.17
CA PHE A 779 -3.87 -5.17 17.60
C PHE A 779 -2.91 -4.91 16.44
N VAL A 780 -2.62 -3.63 16.15
CA VAL A 780 -1.79 -3.22 15.02
C VAL A 780 -0.71 -2.27 15.50
N VAL A 781 0.51 -2.45 14.98
CA VAL A 781 1.62 -1.49 15.09
C VAL A 781 1.95 -0.97 13.70
N TRP A 782 2.00 0.35 13.57
CA TRP A 782 2.21 1.07 12.32
C TRP A 782 3.41 2.00 12.45
N ASN A 783 4.33 1.90 11.50
CA ASN A 783 5.42 2.85 11.34
C ASN A 783 4.93 4.01 10.47
N ALA A 784 4.68 5.16 11.10
CA ALA A 784 4.16 6.35 10.45
C ALA A 784 5.21 7.04 9.56
N THR A 785 6.49 6.93 9.89
CA THR A 785 7.58 7.50 9.08
C THR A 785 7.77 6.71 7.78
N GLN A 786 7.75 5.38 7.84
CA GLN A 786 7.92 4.51 6.67
C GLN A 786 6.62 4.14 5.94
N GLN A 787 5.47 4.58 6.47
CA GLN A 787 4.14 4.24 5.95
C GLN A 787 3.93 2.71 5.76
N ARG A 788 4.31 1.92 6.78
CA ARG A 788 4.17 0.44 6.74
C ARG A 788 3.65 -0.15 8.06
N GLU A 789 2.94 -1.27 7.93
CA GLU A 789 2.50 -2.08 9.07
C GLU A 789 3.67 -2.94 9.58
N VAL A 790 3.88 -2.97 10.89
CA VAL A 790 4.99 -3.70 11.54
C VAL A 790 4.49 -5.00 12.17
N ALA A 791 3.29 -4.99 12.75
CA ALA A 791 2.68 -6.16 13.37
C ALA A 791 1.14 -6.09 13.33
N THR A 792 0.49 -7.23 13.12
CA THR A 792 -0.95 -7.43 13.27
C THR A 792 -1.22 -8.70 14.07
N ILE A 793 -1.91 -8.60 15.21
CA ILE A 793 -2.12 -9.70 16.16
C ILE A 793 -3.61 -9.85 16.47
N ASP A 794 -4.18 -11.04 16.29
CA ASP A 794 -5.55 -11.34 16.72
C ASP A 794 -5.62 -11.51 18.24
N CYS A 795 -5.79 -10.39 18.93
CA CYS A 795 -6.01 -10.34 20.39
C CYS A 795 -7.51 -10.39 20.75
N GLY A 796 -8.38 -10.35 19.75
CA GLY A 796 -9.84 -10.30 19.81
C GLY A 796 -10.44 -8.91 20.19
N GLY A 797 -9.67 -7.83 20.15
CA GLY A 797 -10.13 -6.43 20.32
C GLY A 797 -9.58 -5.67 21.55
N GLY A 798 -9.73 -4.33 21.52
CA GLY A 798 -9.07 -3.38 22.44
C GLY A 798 -9.73 -3.13 23.80
N HIS A 799 -10.87 -3.75 24.10
CA HIS A 799 -11.55 -3.60 25.41
C HIS A 799 -11.00 -4.53 26.50
N ARG A 800 -9.85 -5.15 26.27
CA ARG A 800 -9.24 -6.15 27.16
C ARG A 800 -7.98 -5.60 27.80
N ILE A 801 -7.51 -6.28 28.84
CA ILE A 801 -6.21 -5.94 29.43
C ILE A 801 -5.14 -6.38 28.44
N PHE A 802 -4.23 -5.46 28.11
CA PHE A 802 -3.08 -5.70 27.26
C PHE A 802 -1.89 -4.87 27.75
N ASP A 803 -0.69 -5.28 27.34
CA ASP A 803 0.52 -4.48 27.44
C ASP A 803 1.46 -4.86 26.29
N GLN A 804 2.35 -3.94 25.93
CA GLN A 804 3.24 -4.10 24.78
C GLN A 804 4.61 -3.50 25.05
N VAL A 805 5.64 -4.15 24.51
CA VAL A 805 7.03 -3.68 24.61
C VAL A 805 7.78 -3.97 23.32
N GLN A 806 8.52 -2.96 22.85
CA GLN A 806 9.46 -3.10 21.75
C GLN A 806 10.71 -3.83 22.25
N ILE A 807 11.20 -4.80 21.47
CA ILE A 807 12.48 -5.48 21.75
C ILE A 807 13.62 -4.51 21.45
N ARG A 808 14.53 -4.33 22.40
CA ARG A 808 15.61 -3.34 22.29
C ARG A 808 16.49 -3.63 21.06
N GLY A 809 16.84 -2.57 20.33
CA GLY A 809 17.72 -2.66 19.15
C GLY A 809 17.09 -3.31 17.92
N ASN A 810 15.79 -3.63 17.96
CA ASN A 810 15.10 -4.26 16.85
C ASN A 810 13.81 -3.50 16.47
N PRO A 811 13.77 -2.76 15.34
CA PRO A 811 12.59 -1.97 14.94
C PRO A 811 11.36 -2.81 14.63
N GLU A 812 11.55 -4.07 14.26
CA GLU A 812 10.47 -4.99 13.94
C GLU A 812 10.12 -5.92 15.11
N GLY A 813 10.89 -5.83 16.20
CA GLY A 813 10.79 -6.70 17.36
C GLY A 813 9.73 -6.23 18.35
N LEU A 814 8.68 -7.01 18.56
CA LEU A 814 7.56 -6.65 19.42
C LEU A 814 7.20 -7.81 20.36
N ARG A 815 6.89 -7.50 21.61
CA ARG A 815 6.20 -8.41 22.52
C ARG A 815 4.89 -7.79 22.96
N PHE A 816 3.84 -8.59 22.94
CA PHE A 816 2.49 -8.16 23.22
C PHE A 816 1.79 -9.20 24.10
N ALA A 817 1.30 -8.79 25.26
CA ALA A 817 0.53 -9.63 26.16
C ALA A 817 -0.93 -9.17 26.15
N CYS A 818 -1.89 -10.09 26.08
CA CYS A 818 -3.30 -9.76 26.18
C CYS A 818 -4.12 -10.84 26.88
N THR A 819 -5.32 -10.48 27.33
CA THR A 819 -6.31 -11.45 27.79
C THR A 819 -7.23 -11.84 26.64
N LYS A 820 -7.35 -13.14 26.33
CA LYS A 820 -8.27 -13.67 25.29
C LYS A 820 -8.90 -14.96 25.79
N ALA A 821 -10.23 -15.08 25.68
CA ALA A 821 -10.99 -16.26 26.12
C ALA A 821 -10.67 -16.74 27.57
N SER A 822 -10.52 -15.80 28.51
CA SER A 822 -10.15 -16.06 29.92
C SER A 822 -8.74 -16.66 30.14
N GLN A 823 -7.88 -16.64 29.13
CA GLN A 823 -6.46 -16.97 29.21
C GLN A 823 -5.61 -15.73 28.92
N MET A 824 -4.36 -15.72 29.40
CA MET A 824 -3.37 -14.74 28.97
C MET A 824 -2.60 -15.32 27.79
N LYS A 825 -2.49 -14.54 26.72
CA LYS A 825 -1.69 -14.88 25.54
C LYS A 825 -0.53 -13.91 25.45
N ILE A 826 0.66 -14.45 25.24
CA ILE A 826 1.87 -13.67 24.99
C ILE A 826 2.31 -13.94 23.56
N PHE A 827 2.49 -12.86 22.82
CA PHE A 827 2.98 -12.86 21.46
C PHE A 827 4.38 -12.28 21.43
N SER A 828 5.29 -12.93 20.72
CA SER A 828 6.66 -12.46 20.51
C SER A 828 6.97 -12.47 19.02
N GLN A 829 7.41 -11.33 18.51
CA GLN A 829 7.79 -11.11 17.12
C GLN A 829 9.22 -10.61 17.11
N ALA A 830 10.11 -11.28 16.37
CA ALA A 830 11.47 -10.80 16.13
C ALA A 830 11.59 -10.03 14.80
N ARG A 831 10.80 -10.39 13.79
CA ARG A 831 10.78 -9.71 12.48
C ARG A 831 9.34 -9.55 12.01
N ALA A 832 9.09 -8.52 11.23
CA ALA A 832 7.75 -8.29 10.67
C ALA A 832 7.35 -9.48 9.78
N PRO A 833 6.08 -9.94 9.86
CA PRO A 833 5.61 -11.12 9.13
C PRO A 833 5.60 -10.90 7.61
N HIS A 834 5.64 -9.65 7.17
CA HIS A 834 5.77 -9.28 5.77
C HIS A 834 6.83 -8.18 5.60
N LEU A 835 7.50 -8.17 4.44
CA LEU A 835 8.51 -7.19 4.08
C LEU A 835 8.17 -6.59 2.70
N PRO A 836 8.02 -5.27 2.56
CA PRO A 836 7.92 -4.65 1.25
C PRO A 836 9.30 -4.62 0.58
N LEU A 837 9.50 -5.37 -0.51
CA LEU A 837 10.68 -5.23 -1.38
C LEU A 837 10.63 -3.96 -2.23
N LYS A 838 9.43 -3.55 -2.60
CA LYS A 838 9.14 -2.30 -3.32
C LYS A 838 7.91 -1.69 -2.71
N MET A 839 7.98 -0.40 -2.37
CA MET A 839 6.82 0.36 -1.91
C MET A 839 5.89 0.67 -3.09
N GLY A 840 4.58 0.57 -2.84
CA GLY A 840 3.55 0.91 -3.81
C GLY A 840 2.92 2.28 -3.58
N GLY A 841 2.02 2.66 -4.48
CA GLY A 841 1.24 3.89 -4.43
C GLY A 841 -0.26 3.64 -4.25
N HIS A 842 -1.05 4.31 -5.08
CA HIS A 842 -2.50 4.09 -5.15
C HIS A 842 -2.80 2.73 -5.77
N GLY A 843 -3.76 2.00 -5.22
CA GLY A 843 -4.22 0.71 -5.76
C GLY A 843 -5.41 0.84 -6.70
N ARG A 844 -5.70 2.05 -7.17
CA ARG A 844 -6.82 2.45 -8.03
C ARG A 844 -6.36 3.58 -8.94
N GLU A 845 -7.19 3.90 -9.93
CA GLU A 845 -6.97 4.93 -10.93
C GLU A 845 -6.68 6.29 -10.27
N ILE A 846 -5.50 6.85 -10.53
CA ILE A 846 -5.15 8.23 -10.16
C ILE A 846 -5.88 9.17 -11.12
N LYS A 847 -6.79 9.98 -10.56
CA LYS A 847 -7.65 10.88 -11.34
C LYS A 847 -7.06 12.26 -11.50
N THR A 848 -6.13 12.65 -10.63
CA THR A 848 -5.52 13.98 -10.67
C THR A 848 -4.14 13.99 -10.04
N VAL A 849 -3.26 14.80 -10.62
CA VAL A 849 -1.92 15.09 -10.10
C VAL A 849 -1.72 16.59 -10.07
N SER A 850 -1.06 17.11 -9.04
CA SER A 850 -0.64 18.50 -8.97
C SER A 850 0.75 18.60 -8.32
N ALA A 851 1.61 19.46 -8.86
CA ALA A 851 2.97 19.63 -8.38
C ALA A 851 3.16 21.05 -7.80
N SER A 852 3.98 21.15 -6.75
CA SER A 852 4.45 22.43 -6.20
C SER A 852 5.88 22.29 -5.75
N GLY A 853 6.81 22.91 -6.49
CA GLY A 853 8.24 22.91 -6.17
C GLY A 853 8.78 21.49 -5.92
N LYS A 854 8.97 21.15 -4.65
CA LYS A 854 9.52 19.89 -4.15
C LYS A 854 8.50 18.74 -4.05
N TYR A 855 7.21 19.05 -3.91
CA TYR A 855 6.17 18.08 -3.60
C TYR A 855 5.23 17.84 -4.77
N VAL A 856 4.74 16.61 -4.86
CA VAL A 856 3.69 16.19 -5.80
C VAL A 856 2.54 15.63 -4.99
N ALA A 857 1.31 16.03 -5.29
CA ALA A 857 0.11 15.43 -4.72
C ALA A 857 -0.64 14.63 -5.78
N THR A 858 -1.06 13.41 -5.44
CA THR A 858 -1.89 12.57 -6.28
C THR A 858 -3.19 12.24 -5.57
N GLY A 859 -4.30 12.26 -6.31
CA GLY A 859 -5.62 11.91 -5.82
C GLY A 859 -6.24 10.82 -6.68
N ALA A 860 -6.73 9.76 -6.06
CA ALA A 860 -7.21 8.59 -6.78
C ALA A 860 -8.64 8.18 -6.42
N GLU A 861 -9.16 7.20 -7.16
CA GLU A 861 -10.47 6.60 -6.91
C GLU A 861 -10.51 5.77 -5.60
N ASP A 862 -9.35 5.45 -5.01
CA ASP A 862 -9.25 4.87 -3.66
C ASP A 862 -9.56 5.85 -2.52
N THR A 863 -10.02 7.06 -2.84
CA THR A 863 -10.39 8.15 -1.91
C THR A 863 -9.23 8.73 -1.10
N MET A 864 -7.98 8.37 -1.44
CA MET A 864 -6.79 8.84 -0.74
C MET A 864 -6.10 9.96 -1.52
N ILE A 865 -5.55 10.93 -0.79
CA ILE A 865 -4.55 11.86 -1.33
C ILE A 865 -3.18 11.39 -0.86
N ARG A 866 -2.21 11.22 -1.76
CA ARG A 866 -0.81 10.96 -1.39
C ARG A 866 0.04 12.16 -1.73
N ILE A 867 0.91 12.54 -0.80
CA ILE A 867 1.94 13.55 -1.00
C ILE A 867 3.27 12.82 -1.17
N TRP A 868 3.93 13.14 -2.26
CA TRP A 868 5.21 12.59 -2.67
C TRP A 868 6.26 13.68 -2.63
N GLU A 869 7.44 13.31 -2.19
CA GLU A 869 8.64 14.11 -2.34
C GLU A 869 9.35 13.68 -3.63
N LEU A 870 9.65 14.65 -4.50
CA LEU A 870 10.45 14.42 -5.69
C LEU A 870 11.92 14.45 -5.28
N CYS A 871 12.50 13.28 -5.04
CA CYS A 871 13.91 13.16 -4.72
C CYS A 871 14.69 12.98 -6.01
N ASP A 872 15.61 13.90 -6.30
CA ASP A 872 16.70 13.61 -7.21
C ASP A 872 17.57 12.57 -6.53
N SER A 873 17.51 11.31 -6.99
CA SER A 873 18.43 10.34 -6.43
C SER A 873 19.86 10.74 -6.81
N ILE A 874 20.82 10.32 -5.98
CA ILE A 874 22.27 10.46 -6.23
C ILE A 874 22.65 9.87 -7.62
N ARG A 875 21.76 9.07 -8.23
CA ARG A 875 21.90 8.36 -9.51
C ARG A 875 21.35 9.11 -10.73
N GLY A 876 20.78 10.32 -10.54
CA GLY A 876 20.15 11.09 -11.62
C GLY A 876 18.81 10.53 -12.12
N GLU A 877 18.29 9.47 -11.50
CA GLU A 877 16.93 8.98 -11.69
C GLU A 877 16.06 9.57 -10.57
N GLN A 878 14.92 10.16 -10.92
CA GLN A 878 13.99 10.70 -9.93
C GLN A 878 13.25 9.57 -9.22
N GLN A 879 13.16 9.65 -7.90
CA GLN A 879 12.37 8.75 -7.09
C GLN A 879 11.22 9.51 -6.43
N LEU A 880 9.99 9.03 -6.62
CA LEU A 880 8.83 9.50 -5.87
C LEU A 880 8.74 8.75 -4.55
N CYS A 881 9.03 9.45 -3.45
CA CYS A 881 8.92 8.91 -2.09
C CYS A 881 7.62 9.41 -1.46
N CYS A 882 6.68 8.51 -1.15
CA CYS A 882 5.43 8.88 -0.49
C CYS A 882 5.73 9.28 0.97
N VAL A 883 5.56 10.56 1.30
CA VAL A 883 5.81 11.09 2.64
C VAL A 883 4.54 11.11 3.50
N LEU A 884 3.37 11.19 2.87
CA LEU A 884 2.10 11.23 3.61
C LEU A 884 0.93 10.70 2.77
N ALA A 885 -0.02 10.06 3.45
CA ALA A 885 -1.31 9.65 2.89
C ALA A 885 -2.46 10.23 3.72
N LEU A 886 -3.42 10.89 3.07
CA LEU A 886 -4.55 11.57 3.69
C LEU A 886 -5.85 10.83 3.36
N GLU A 887 -6.59 10.47 4.40
CA GLU A 887 -7.90 9.82 4.31
C GLU A 887 -8.98 10.77 4.89
N LYS A 888 -9.73 11.44 4.01
CA LYS A 888 -10.84 12.31 4.42
C LYS A 888 -12.01 12.34 3.44
N HIS A 889 -11.71 12.23 2.14
CA HIS A 889 -12.75 12.05 1.13
C HIS A 889 -13.44 10.70 1.32
N ASN A 890 -14.76 10.66 1.11
CA ASN A 890 -15.54 9.41 1.12
C ASN A 890 -15.82 8.92 -0.30
N THR A 891 -15.42 9.71 -1.31
CA THR A 891 -15.64 9.46 -2.72
C THR A 891 -14.34 9.64 -3.50
N GLY A 892 -14.29 9.12 -4.73
CA GLY A 892 -13.11 9.28 -5.59
C GLY A 892 -12.80 10.75 -5.86
N ILE A 893 -11.53 11.13 -5.68
CA ILE A 893 -11.06 12.51 -5.85
C ILE A 893 -11.19 12.92 -7.31
N GLN A 894 -11.62 14.16 -7.55
CA GLN A 894 -11.82 14.71 -8.91
C GLN A 894 -10.68 15.64 -9.32
N LYS A 895 -10.28 16.58 -8.46
CA LYS A 895 -9.19 17.51 -8.75
C LYS A 895 -8.36 17.85 -7.52
N LEU A 896 -7.05 18.01 -7.73
CA LEU A 896 -6.11 18.60 -6.79
C LEU A 896 -5.48 19.85 -7.40
N LYS A 897 -5.19 20.85 -6.57
CA LYS A 897 -4.41 22.01 -6.99
C LYS A 897 -3.60 22.56 -5.84
N TRP A 898 -2.29 22.65 -6.03
CA TRP A 898 -1.42 23.38 -5.13
C TRP A 898 -1.54 24.89 -5.32
N SER A 899 -1.34 25.62 -4.22
CA SER A 899 -1.09 27.05 -4.20
C SER A 899 0.15 27.29 -3.36
N ASN A 900 1.30 27.36 -4.02
CA ASN A 900 2.62 27.31 -3.39
C ASN A 900 2.80 26.03 -2.55
N ASP A 901 3.91 25.92 -1.82
CA ASP A 901 4.22 24.74 -0.99
C ASP A 901 3.45 24.71 0.35
N GLN A 902 2.44 25.57 0.54
CA GLN A 902 1.75 25.78 1.83
C GLN A 902 0.27 25.40 1.82
N TYR A 903 -0.38 25.40 0.66
CA TYR A 903 -1.81 25.13 0.54
C TYR A 903 -2.09 24.14 -0.58
N LEU A 904 -2.83 23.08 -0.27
CA LEU A 904 -3.37 22.13 -1.22
C LEU A 904 -4.89 22.18 -1.15
N PHE A 905 -5.54 22.21 -2.30
CA PHE A 905 -6.99 22.17 -2.41
C PHE A 905 -7.41 20.85 -3.05
N SER A 906 -8.52 20.27 -2.60
CA SER A 906 -9.03 19.00 -3.15
C SER A 906 -10.54 19.01 -3.31
N SER A 907 -11.02 18.38 -4.38
CA SER A 907 -12.45 18.17 -4.65
C SER A 907 -12.79 16.70 -4.89
N GLY A 908 -14.03 16.32 -4.61
CA GLY A 908 -14.56 14.97 -4.80
C GLY A 908 -16.02 14.96 -5.27
N GLY A 909 -16.64 13.78 -5.19
CA GLY A 909 -18.09 13.65 -5.24
C GLY A 909 -18.78 14.13 -3.96
N ASN A 910 -20.12 14.08 -3.91
CA ASN A 910 -20.91 14.57 -2.77
C ASN A 910 -20.54 16.01 -2.35
N GLU A 911 -20.21 16.84 -3.34
CA GLU A 911 -19.79 18.23 -3.15
C GLU A 911 -18.68 18.38 -2.09
N GLU A 912 -17.80 17.37 -1.97
CA GLU A 912 -16.67 17.40 -1.06
C GLU A 912 -15.61 18.35 -1.61
N PHE A 913 -15.28 19.39 -0.84
CA PHE A 913 -14.14 20.24 -1.10
C PHE A 913 -13.42 20.58 0.20
N PHE A 914 -12.09 20.46 0.20
CA PHE A 914 -11.25 20.67 1.38
C PHE A 914 -10.09 21.61 1.07
N VAL A 915 -9.75 22.43 2.07
CA VAL A 915 -8.53 23.25 2.09
C VAL A 915 -7.56 22.60 3.07
N TRP A 916 -6.40 22.23 2.57
CA TRP A 916 -5.32 21.62 3.32
C TRP A 916 -4.20 22.64 3.50
N ARG A 917 -3.79 22.82 4.76
CA ARG A 917 -2.58 23.57 5.07
C ARG A 917 -1.44 22.60 5.26
N VAL A 918 -0.36 22.84 4.54
CA VAL A 918 0.87 22.04 4.52
C VAL A 918 1.98 22.88 5.13
N THR A 919 2.67 22.34 6.12
CA THR A 919 3.70 23.04 6.88
C THR A 919 4.93 22.16 6.98
N ALA A 920 6.07 22.63 6.49
CA ALA A 920 7.34 21.98 6.76
C ALA A 920 7.64 22.06 8.27
N LEU A 921 8.02 20.94 8.87
CA LEU A 921 8.36 20.85 10.28
C LEU A 921 9.88 20.75 10.43
N GLU A 922 10.45 21.47 11.40
CA GLU A 922 11.85 21.32 11.81
C GLU A 922 12.01 20.05 12.67
N SER A 923 11.73 18.89 12.08
CA SER A 923 11.82 17.59 12.75
C SER A 923 12.20 16.48 11.78
N ASP A 924 13.21 15.70 12.14
CA ASP A 924 13.69 14.55 11.33
C ASP A 924 12.70 13.37 11.34
N VAL A 925 11.76 13.35 12.29
CA VAL A 925 10.78 12.26 12.44
C VAL A 925 9.61 12.41 11.49
N CYS A 926 9.15 13.65 11.31
CA CYS A 926 7.99 14.01 10.50
C CYS A 926 8.29 15.34 9.82
N PRO A 927 8.87 15.35 8.62
CA PRO A 927 9.29 16.60 7.96
C PRO A 927 8.09 17.43 7.46
N LEU A 928 6.87 16.86 7.42
CA LEU A 928 5.70 17.49 6.84
C LEU A 928 4.46 17.37 7.73
N GLY A 929 3.99 18.51 8.23
CA GLY A 929 2.70 18.68 8.91
C GLY A 929 1.60 18.98 7.90
N VAL A 930 0.46 18.28 8.00
CA VAL A 930 -0.73 18.58 7.19
C VAL A 930 -1.96 18.60 8.06
N MET A 931 -2.78 19.64 7.92
CA MET A 931 -4.09 19.73 8.56
C MET A 931 -5.17 20.14 7.55
N CYS A 932 -6.39 19.66 7.73
CA CYS A 932 -7.53 20.17 6.99
C CYS A 932 -8.01 21.48 7.64
N GLU A 933 -7.64 22.62 7.07
CA GLU A 933 -7.95 23.95 7.59
C GLU A 933 -9.43 24.30 7.41
N ALA A 934 -10.06 23.89 6.31
CA ALA A 934 -11.48 24.13 6.09
C ALA A 934 -12.17 23.03 5.27
N VAL A 935 -13.47 22.90 5.52
CA VAL A 935 -14.40 22.05 4.77
C VAL A 935 -15.45 22.94 4.12
N PHE A 936 -15.73 22.70 2.84
CA PHE A 936 -16.74 23.44 2.12
C PHE A 936 -18.15 23.28 2.74
N PRO A 937 -18.82 24.39 3.09
CA PRO A 937 -20.07 24.34 3.86
C PRO A 937 -21.34 24.23 2.99
N ASP A 938 -21.33 24.74 1.76
CA ASP A 938 -22.55 24.94 0.96
C ASP A 938 -22.90 23.72 0.10
N ARG A 939 -23.07 22.57 0.74
CA ARG A 939 -23.52 21.34 0.05
C ARG A 939 -25.03 21.41 -0.25
N SER A 940 -25.44 20.85 -1.39
CA SER A 940 -26.86 20.65 -1.66
C SER A 940 -27.47 19.67 -0.66
N GLU A 941 -28.79 19.77 -0.43
CA GLU A 941 -29.48 18.88 0.53
C GLU A 941 -29.35 17.39 0.17
N VAL A 942 -29.25 17.08 -1.13
CA VAL A 942 -29.10 15.71 -1.63
C VAL A 942 -27.63 15.25 -1.55
N GLY A 943 -26.66 16.17 -1.71
CA GLY A 943 -25.24 15.85 -1.63
C GLY A 943 -24.80 14.82 -2.68
N ASP A 944 -25.25 14.97 -3.93
CA ASP A 944 -24.94 13.99 -5.00
C ASP A 944 -24.16 14.61 -6.16
N LEU A 945 -24.00 15.94 -6.18
CA LEU A 945 -23.25 16.61 -7.23
C LEU A 945 -21.74 16.38 -7.06
N ARG A 946 -21.03 16.39 -8.19
CA ARG A 946 -19.56 16.37 -8.22
C ARG A 946 -19.06 17.79 -8.44
N ILE A 947 -18.03 18.18 -7.67
CA ILE A 947 -17.21 19.35 -8.00
C ILE A 947 -16.15 18.85 -8.99
N THR A 948 -16.38 19.11 -10.27
CA THR A 948 -15.66 18.48 -11.39
C THR A 948 -14.28 19.08 -11.63
N ASP A 949 -14.13 20.39 -11.45
CA ASP A 949 -12.87 21.11 -11.51
C ASP A 949 -12.99 22.39 -10.66
N PHE A 950 -11.85 22.96 -10.30
CA PHE A 950 -11.79 24.24 -9.63
C PHE A 950 -10.46 24.95 -9.90
N ASP A 951 -10.47 26.27 -9.73
CA ASP A 951 -9.28 27.09 -9.80
C ASP A 951 -9.21 28.02 -8.59
N VAL A 952 -7.97 28.31 -8.17
CA VAL A 952 -7.66 29.07 -6.97
C VAL A 952 -6.64 30.15 -7.29
N GLN A 953 -6.89 31.35 -6.77
CA GLN A 953 -5.99 32.50 -6.89
C GLN A 953 -5.82 33.21 -5.55
N CYS A 954 -4.58 33.55 -5.18
CA CYS A 954 -4.27 34.26 -3.93
C CYS A 954 -4.19 35.78 -4.15
N PHE A 955 -4.67 36.59 -3.19
CA PHE A 955 -4.76 38.05 -3.26
C PHE A 955 -3.72 38.84 -2.44
N THR A 956 -2.78 38.19 -1.74
CA THR A 956 -1.82 38.91 -0.87
C THR A 956 -0.63 39.45 -1.66
N LYS A 957 -0.47 40.78 -1.65
CA LYS A 957 0.76 41.48 -2.08
C LYS A 957 1.86 41.28 -1.04
N ASP A 958 2.92 40.56 -1.40
CA ASP A 958 4.20 40.60 -0.67
C ASP A 958 4.94 41.89 -1.08
N GLU A 959 4.53 43.04 -0.54
CA GLU A 959 5.42 44.22 -0.50
C GLU A 959 6.19 44.21 0.83
N ALA A 960 7.19 43.33 0.93
CA ALA A 960 8.21 43.36 2.00
C ALA A 960 9.55 42.78 1.51
N HIS A 961 10.23 43.60 0.72
CA HIS A 961 11.68 43.85 0.64
C HIS A 961 12.74 42.73 0.57
N ASP A 962 13.47 42.84 -0.54
CA ASP A 962 14.92 42.75 -0.75
C ASP A 962 15.79 43.57 0.26
N ASN A 963 15.47 43.58 1.56
CA ASN A 963 16.34 44.15 2.60
C ASN A 963 16.30 43.32 3.89
N ASP A 964 17.50 42.93 4.30
CA ASP A 964 17.94 42.02 5.37
C ASP A 964 17.55 42.41 6.82
N ASP A 965 16.38 42.98 7.06
CA ASP A 965 15.91 43.29 8.42
C ASP A 965 14.87 42.29 8.91
N ILE A 966 15.13 41.71 10.09
CA ILE A 966 14.29 40.77 10.84
C ILE A 966 12.93 41.41 11.12
N VAL A 967 11.95 41.22 10.22
CA VAL A 967 10.57 41.62 10.44
C VAL A 967 9.88 40.55 11.28
N SER A 968 9.37 40.96 12.44
CA SER A 968 8.54 40.17 13.35
C SER A 968 7.33 39.54 12.63
N GLU A 969 7.10 38.24 12.87
CA GLU A 969 5.99 37.41 12.33
C GLU A 969 4.56 37.99 12.46
N GLU A 970 4.35 39.05 13.23
CA GLU A 970 3.02 39.63 13.49
C GLU A 970 2.38 40.32 12.27
N SER A 971 3.13 40.57 11.18
CA SER A 971 2.59 41.27 10.00
C SER A 971 2.22 40.37 8.80
N ARG A 972 2.37 39.03 8.88
CA ARG A 972 1.89 38.16 7.79
C ARG A 972 0.36 38.08 7.82
N THR A 973 -0.29 38.88 6.99
CA THR A 973 -1.74 38.78 6.73
C THR A 973 -2.05 37.38 6.20
N ASN A 974 -3.01 36.67 6.81
CA ASN A 974 -3.44 35.36 6.32
C ASN A 974 -3.83 35.48 4.83
N PRO A 975 -3.37 34.55 3.96
CA PRO A 975 -3.70 34.60 2.55
C PRO A 975 -5.20 34.54 2.35
N THR A 976 -5.68 35.31 1.38
CA THR A 976 -7.07 35.30 0.95
C THR A 976 -7.13 34.76 -0.46
N PHE A 977 -7.99 33.78 -0.68
CA PHE A 977 -8.09 33.02 -1.93
C PHE A 977 -9.42 33.31 -2.63
N CYS A 978 -9.40 33.59 -3.93
CA CYS A 978 -10.56 33.41 -4.81
C CYS A 978 -10.61 31.95 -5.23
N ILE A 979 -11.74 31.27 -5.02
CA ILE A 979 -11.94 29.87 -5.40
C ILE A 979 -13.16 29.80 -6.30
N SER A 980 -12.99 29.39 -7.55
CA SER A 980 -14.10 29.12 -8.47
C SER A 980 -14.21 27.63 -8.74
N MET A 981 -15.42 27.09 -8.68
CA MET A 981 -15.71 25.67 -8.80
C MET A 981 -16.75 25.41 -9.87
N THR A 982 -16.59 24.33 -10.62
CA THR A 982 -17.63 23.80 -11.51
C THR A 982 -18.32 22.61 -10.88
N LEU A 983 -19.65 22.56 -11.02
CA LEU A 983 -20.46 21.44 -10.59
C LEU A 983 -21.03 20.66 -11.77
N SER A 984 -21.29 19.38 -11.56
CA SER A 984 -21.83 18.48 -12.58
C SER A 984 -23.21 18.87 -13.13
N ASN A 985 -23.93 19.78 -12.47
CA ASN A 985 -25.21 20.31 -12.90
C ASN A 985 -25.11 21.60 -13.75
N SER A 986 -23.96 21.87 -14.36
CA SER A 986 -23.70 23.06 -15.20
C SER A 986 -23.53 24.38 -14.44
N THR A 987 -23.34 24.34 -13.11
CA THR A 987 -23.19 25.54 -12.27
C THR A 987 -21.71 25.88 -12.06
N VAL A 988 -21.40 27.18 -12.06
CA VAL A 988 -20.14 27.75 -11.59
C VAL A 988 -20.42 28.54 -10.32
N GLN A 989 -19.66 28.28 -9.26
CA GLN A 989 -19.72 29.05 -8.01
C GLN A 989 -18.35 29.64 -7.73
N THR A 990 -18.33 30.90 -7.26
CA THR A 990 -17.07 31.56 -6.87
C THR A 990 -17.17 32.04 -5.43
N TYR A 991 -16.11 31.79 -4.66
CA TYR A 991 -15.99 32.08 -3.24
C TYR A 991 -14.72 32.88 -2.96
N LEU A 992 -14.77 33.72 -1.93
CA LEU A 992 -13.59 34.23 -1.24
C LEU A 992 -13.36 33.36 0.00
N TYR A 993 -12.13 32.96 0.24
CA TYR A 993 -11.76 32.16 1.41
C TYR A 993 -10.55 32.77 2.13
N SER A 994 -10.64 32.88 3.45
CA SER A 994 -9.48 33.08 4.33
C SER A 994 -9.67 32.30 5.62
N ALA A 995 -8.58 31.91 6.28
CA ALA A 995 -8.64 31.17 7.54
C ALA A 995 -9.45 31.91 8.64
N ARG A 996 -9.54 33.25 8.59
CA ARG A 996 -10.31 34.06 9.56
C ARG A 996 -11.79 34.18 9.20
N GLN A 997 -12.10 34.35 7.91
CA GLN A 997 -13.45 34.67 7.47
C GLN A 997 -14.24 33.45 6.97
N GLY A 998 -13.58 32.31 6.75
CA GLY A 998 -14.18 31.14 6.12
C GLY A 998 -14.52 31.40 4.65
N PHE A 999 -15.42 30.57 4.10
CA PHE A 999 -15.93 30.71 2.74
C PHE A 999 -17.01 31.79 2.67
N GLN A 1000 -16.89 32.70 1.71
CA GLN A 1000 -17.88 33.73 1.39
C GLN A 1000 -18.26 33.65 -0.08
N LEU A 1001 -19.53 33.37 -0.39
CA LEU A 1001 -20.01 33.30 -1.76
C LEU A 1001 -19.93 34.68 -2.44
N LEU A 1002 -19.19 34.77 -3.54
CA LEU A 1002 -19.11 35.96 -4.39
C LEU A 1002 -20.18 35.95 -5.49
N GLY A 1003 -20.49 34.79 -6.05
CA GLY A 1003 -21.58 34.65 -7.00
C GLY A 1003 -21.71 33.27 -7.62
N ARG A 1004 -22.85 33.06 -8.29
CA ARG A 1004 -23.23 31.81 -8.95
C ARG A 1004 -23.65 32.09 -10.40
N ARG A 1005 -23.23 31.23 -11.33
CA ARG A 1005 -23.62 31.26 -12.74
C ARG A 1005 -24.02 29.86 -13.19
N THR A 1006 -24.87 29.79 -14.20
CA THR A 1006 -25.25 28.53 -14.85
C THR A 1006 -24.97 28.68 -16.32
N TYR A 1007 -24.35 27.66 -16.92
CA TYR A 1007 -24.08 27.65 -18.35
C TYR A 1007 -25.34 27.28 -19.15
N THR A 1008 -25.71 26.00 -19.19
CA THR A 1008 -26.89 25.52 -19.93
C THR A 1008 -27.57 24.37 -19.19
N GLY A 1009 -26.82 23.30 -18.96
CA GLY A 1009 -27.27 21.98 -18.48
C GLY A 1009 -26.24 20.89 -18.80
N ALA A 1010 -25.32 21.17 -19.73
CA ALA A 1010 -24.13 20.34 -19.95
C ALA A 1010 -23.21 20.36 -18.71
N CYS A 1011 -22.65 19.21 -18.36
CA CYS A 1011 -21.69 19.13 -17.26
C CYS A 1011 -20.44 19.93 -17.62
N LEU A 1012 -20.00 20.79 -16.70
CA LEU A 1012 -18.75 21.55 -16.85
C LEU A 1012 -17.59 20.67 -16.38
N THR A 1013 -16.51 20.61 -17.15
CA THR A 1013 -15.42 19.63 -16.95
C THR A 1013 -14.08 20.26 -16.63
N GLN A 1014 -13.84 21.51 -17.04
CA GLN A 1014 -12.60 22.24 -16.77
C GLN A 1014 -12.91 23.70 -16.44
N LEU A 1015 -12.08 24.33 -15.61
CA LEU A 1015 -12.19 25.72 -15.18
C LEU A 1015 -10.82 26.38 -15.04
N ARG A 1016 -10.62 27.55 -15.64
CA ARG A 1016 -9.43 28.40 -15.40
C ARG A 1016 -9.82 29.84 -15.12
N HIS A 1017 -9.14 30.46 -14.16
CA HIS A 1017 -9.21 31.90 -13.89
C HIS A 1017 -8.53 32.69 -15.00
N LEU A 1018 -9.13 33.81 -15.38
CA LEU A 1018 -8.62 34.77 -16.35
C LEU A 1018 -8.44 36.15 -15.68
N ASN A 1019 -7.49 36.93 -16.22
CA ASN A 1019 -7.10 38.27 -15.81
C ASN A 1019 -6.61 38.39 -14.37
N PHE A 1020 -5.29 38.47 -14.23
CA PHE A 1020 -4.60 38.91 -13.03
C PHE A 1020 -4.16 40.36 -13.21
N THR A 1021 -4.97 41.30 -12.73
CA THR A 1021 -4.59 42.72 -12.66
C THR A 1021 -5.13 43.31 -11.37
N ASP A 1022 -4.27 44.03 -10.65
CA ASP A 1022 -4.56 44.68 -9.36
C ASP A 1022 -5.96 45.33 -9.31
N GLY A 1023 -6.81 44.81 -8.42
CA GLY A 1023 -8.07 45.43 -8.02
C GLY A 1023 -9.36 44.81 -8.58
N TYR A 1024 -9.32 43.75 -9.39
CA TYR A 1024 -10.53 43.07 -9.91
C TYR A 1024 -10.53 41.56 -9.62
N TYR A 1025 -11.72 40.99 -9.42
CA TYR A 1025 -11.90 39.54 -9.27
C TYR A 1025 -11.68 38.80 -10.59
N PRO A 1026 -11.15 37.56 -10.57
CA PRO A 1026 -10.88 36.81 -11.79
C PRO A 1026 -12.16 36.53 -12.58
N GLN A 1027 -12.07 36.59 -13.90
CA GLN A 1027 -13.11 36.01 -14.76
C GLN A 1027 -12.84 34.51 -14.93
N VAL A 1028 -13.82 33.77 -15.45
CA VAL A 1028 -13.73 32.31 -15.51
C VAL A 1028 -13.90 31.83 -16.95
N LEU A 1029 -12.94 31.04 -17.42
CA LEU A 1029 -13.05 30.20 -18.62
C LEU A 1029 -13.46 28.79 -18.18
N THR A 1030 -14.51 28.23 -18.77
CA THR A 1030 -14.92 26.84 -18.54
C THR A 1030 -14.97 26.05 -19.84
N ALA A 1031 -14.81 24.73 -19.70
CA ALA A 1031 -15.09 23.76 -20.75
C ALA A 1031 -16.23 22.82 -20.33
N ALA A 1032 -16.93 22.23 -21.31
CA ALA A 1032 -18.13 21.44 -21.05
C ALA A 1032 -18.18 20.13 -21.85
N THR A 1033 -19.10 19.25 -21.46
CA THR A 1033 -19.36 17.95 -22.12
C THR A 1033 -19.92 18.06 -23.53
N ASP A 1034 -20.44 19.24 -23.91
CA ASP A 1034 -20.98 19.51 -25.25
C ASP A 1034 -19.91 20.01 -26.26
N GLY A 1035 -18.64 20.07 -25.84
CA GLY A 1035 -17.50 20.49 -26.65
C GLY A 1035 -17.29 21.99 -26.76
N HIS A 1036 -17.97 22.81 -25.93
CA HIS A 1036 -17.83 24.26 -25.95
C HIS A 1036 -16.90 24.78 -24.85
N LEU A 1037 -16.27 25.91 -25.15
CA LEU A 1037 -15.63 26.80 -24.19
C LEU A 1037 -16.55 27.99 -23.92
N ALA A 1038 -16.69 28.37 -22.65
CA ALA A 1038 -17.47 29.52 -22.22
C ALA A 1038 -16.65 30.43 -21.31
N VAL A 1039 -16.68 31.75 -21.56
CA VAL A 1039 -16.04 32.76 -20.71
C VAL A 1039 -17.12 33.58 -20.01
N PHE A 1040 -17.12 33.56 -18.68
CA PHE A 1040 -18.00 34.35 -17.83
C PHE A 1040 -17.26 35.61 -17.37
N THR A 1041 -17.68 36.79 -17.86
CA THR A 1041 -16.95 38.04 -17.60
C THR A 1041 -17.34 38.77 -16.32
N ASP A 1042 -18.53 38.49 -15.79
CA ASP A 1042 -18.97 38.98 -14.48
C ASP A 1042 -19.39 37.82 -13.59
N ILE A 1043 -18.65 37.62 -12.50
CA ILE A 1043 -18.88 36.56 -11.51
C ILE A 1043 -19.54 37.08 -10.22
N GLN A 1044 -19.74 38.40 -10.06
CA GLN A 1044 -20.07 39.02 -8.77
C GLN A 1044 -21.58 39.24 -8.53
N SER A 1045 -22.48 38.58 -9.27
CA SER A 1045 -23.92 38.81 -9.05
C SER A 1045 -24.46 37.84 -7.98
N PRO A 1046 -25.01 38.35 -6.85
CA PRO A 1046 -25.70 37.54 -5.86
C PRO A 1046 -27.17 37.36 -6.24
N ALA A 1047 -27.63 36.10 -6.24
CA ALA A 1047 -29.02 35.63 -6.28
C ALA A 1047 -29.78 35.59 -7.64
N ASP A 1048 -30.32 34.40 -7.95
CA ASP A 1048 -31.62 33.99 -8.53
C ASP A 1048 -32.37 34.84 -9.58
N ARG A 1049 -31.78 35.91 -10.11
CA ARG A 1049 -32.31 36.56 -11.29
C ARG A 1049 -31.70 35.89 -12.50
N ALA A 1050 -32.48 35.01 -13.10
CA ALA A 1050 -32.37 34.64 -14.51
C ALA A 1050 -32.53 35.91 -15.37
N GLN A 1051 -31.52 36.78 -15.36
CA GLN A 1051 -31.34 37.80 -16.38
C GLN A 1051 -30.43 37.19 -17.43
N ASP A 1052 -30.99 37.02 -18.63
CA ASP A 1052 -30.27 36.68 -19.86
C ASP A 1052 -29.00 37.53 -19.98
N SER A 1053 -27.86 36.99 -19.58
CA SER A 1053 -26.61 37.76 -19.58
C SER A 1053 -26.07 37.82 -21.00
N LYS A 1054 -25.98 39.03 -21.57
CA LYS A 1054 -25.25 39.35 -22.79
C LYS A 1054 -23.72 39.26 -22.63
N ASP A 1055 -23.25 38.69 -21.52
CA ASP A 1055 -21.88 38.79 -20.99
C ASP A 1055 -21.16 37.43 -20.92
N THR A 1056 -21.61 36.43 -21.68
CA THR A 1056 -20.93 35.14 -21.82
C THR A 1056 -20.46 34.94 -23.25
N LEU A 1057 -19.15 34.74 -23.45
CA LEU A 1057 -18.57 34.39 -24.75
C LEU A 1057 -18.51 32.86 -24.86
N VAL A 1058 -19.17 32.29 -25.88
CA VAL A 1058 -19.23 30.82 -26.07
C VAL A 1058 -18.70 30.46 -27.46
N THR A 1059 -17.88 29.40 -27.54
CA THR A 1059 -17.39 28.85 -28.81
C THR A 1059 -17.36 27.33 -28.78
N LYS A 1060 -17.87 26.68 -29.85
CA LYS A 1060 -17.78 25.23 -29.99
C LYS A 1060 -16.42 24.82 -30.51
N LEU A 1061 -15.64 24.01 -29.81
CA LEU A 1061 -14.31 23.55 -30.27
C LEU A 1061 -14.30 22.08 -30.66
N HIS A 1062 -14.80 21.21 -29.79
CA HIS A 1062 -14.81 19.77 -29.96
C HIS A 1062 -16.20 19.26 -30.41
N GLN A 1063 -16.24 18.05 -30.95
CA GLN A 1063 -17.47 17.32 -31.23
C GLN A 1063 -18.16 16.85 -29.95
N SER A 1064 -17.35 16.42 -28.97
CA SER A 1064 -17.77 15.83 -27.69
C SER A 1064 -17.08 16.56 -26.51
N THR A 1065 -17.09 15.94 -25.34
CA THR A 1065 -16.56 16.45 -24.08
C THR A 1065 -15.11 16.91 -24.20
N ILE A 1066 -14.82 18.10 -23.66
CA ILE A 1066 -13.45 18.55 -23.42
C ILE A 1066 -12.99 17.94 -22.08
N LYS A 1067 -11.96 17.09 -22.13
CA LYS A 1067 -11.47 16.31 -20.98
C LYS A 1067 -10.33 17.01 -20.26
N SER A 1068 -9.45 17.67 -20.99
CA SER A 1068 -8.27 18.35 -20.46
C SER A 1068 -8.15 19.76 -21.04
N LEU A 1069 -7.59 20.67 -20.24
CA LEU A 1069 -7.38 22.07 -20.63
C LEU A 1069 -6.18 22.64 -19.87
N ASP A 1070 -5.25 23.22 -20.61
CA ASP A 1070 -4.18 24.06 -20.05
C ASP A 1070 -4.13 25.41 -20.76
N MET A 1071 -3.60 26.42 -20.06
CA MET A 1071 -3.59 27.79 -20.53
C MET A 1071 -2.34 28.54 -20.06
N ARG A 1072 -1.71 29.28 -20.97
CA ARG A 1072 -0.65 30.24 -20.67
C ARG A 1072 -1.07 31.65 -21.11
N SER A 1073 -0.79 32.65 -20.28
CA SER A 1073 -0.98 34.06 -20.61
C SER A 1073 0.33 34.68 -21.09
N THR A 1074 0.20 35.67 -21.98
CA THR A 1074 1.28 36.51 -22.49
C THR A 1074 0.79 37.95 -22.34
N THR A 1075 1.52 38.75 -21.57
CA THR A 1075 1.10 40.13 -21.27
C THR A 1075 2.11 41.10 -21.86
N THR A 1076 1.61 42.03 -22.65
CA THR A 1076 2.37 43.20 -23.13
C THR A 1076 1.76 44.45 -22.49
N ASP A 1077 2.51 45.56 -22.44
CA ASP A 1077 2.09 46.85 -21.85
C ASP A 1077 0.69 47.36 -22.27
N THR A 1078 0.13 46.82 -23.35
CA THR A 1078 -1.16 47.24 -23.90
C THR A 1078 -2.18 46.12 -24.12
N ARG A 1079 -1.83 44.84 -23.91
CA ARG A 1079 -2.68 43.68 -24.30
C ARG A 1079 -2.33 42.41 -23.51
N THR A 1080 -3.36 41.66 -23.12
CA THR A 1080 -3.22 40.30 -22.58
C THR A 1080 -3.76 39.29 -23.58
N SER A 1081 -2.97 38.28 -23.90
CA SER A 1081 -3.34 37.18 -24.80
C SER A 1081 -3.13 35.84 -24.11
N TYR A 1082 -4.09 34.94 -24.29
CA TYR A 1082 -4.08 33.60 -23.71
C TYR A 1082 -4.01 32.57 -24.81
N LEU A 1083 -3.04 31.65 -24.69
CA LEU A 1083 -3.00 30.40 -25.42
C LEU A 1083 -3.79 29.38 -24.61
N VAL A 1084 -4.92 28.92 -25.13
CA VAL A 1084 -5.73 27.85 -24.54
C VAL A 1084 -5.58 26.62 -25.41
N VAL A 1085 -5.16 25.51 -24.81
CA VAL A 1085 -5.07 24.21 -25.49
C VAL A 1085 -5.95 23.20 -24.75
N THR A 1086 -6.71 22.41 -25.50
CA THR A 1086 -7.71 21.49 -24.98
C THR A 1086 -7.56 20.09 -25.59
N GLY A 1087 -7.76 19.06 -24.77
CA GLY A 1087 -7.89 17.67 -25.22
C GLY A 1087 -9.34 17.20 -25.13
N GLY A 1088 -9.81 16.52 -26.17
CA GLY A 1088 -11.20 16.06 -26.26
C GLY A 1088 -11.37 14.55 -26.13
N ASP A 1089 -12.59 14.15 -25.78
CA ASP A 1089 -13.08 12.76 -25.85
C ASP A 1089 -13.20 12.26 -27.30
N ASP A 1090 -13.22 13.19 -28.25
CA ASP A 1090 -13.24 12.99 -29.70
C ASP A 1090 -11.84 12.88 -30.30
N ASP A 1091 -10.86 12.35 -29.55
CA ASP A 1091 -9.46 12.08 -29.95
C ASP A 1091 -8.62 13.26 -30.47
N ALA A 1092 -9.14 14.48 -30.33
CA ALA A 1092 -8.59 15.69 -30.92
C ALA A 1092 -7.90 16.61 -29.90
N ILE A 1093 -7.01 17.48 -30.42
CA ILE A 1093 -6.42 18.61 -29.68
C ILE A 1093 -6.95 19.91 -30.27
N GLY A 1094 -7.60 20.73 -29.44
CA GLY A 1094 -8.09 22.06 -29.78
C GLY A 1094 -7.13 23.16 -29.32
N ILE A 1095 -7.00 24.22 -30.12
CA ILE A 1095 -6.13 25.36 -29.81
C ILE A 1095 -6.91 26.65 -30.04
N VAL A 1096 -6.89 27.56 -29.07
CA VAL A 1096 -7.63 28.82 -29.10
C VAL A 1096 -6.73 29.98 -28.67
N HIS A 1097 -6.70 31.04 -29.47
CA HIS A 1097 -6.12 32.33 -29.11
C HIS A 1097 -7.23 33.23 -28.55
N LEU A 1098 -7.27 33.36 -27.24
CA LEU A 1098 -8.17 34.26 -26.54
C LEU A 1098 -7.46 35.60 -26.27
N HIS A 1099 -8.13 36.70 -26.55
CA HIS A 1099 -7.53 38.03 -26.50
C HIS A 1099 -8.38 39.02 -25.71
N ARG A 1100 -7.72 39.86 -24.90
CA ARG A 1100 -8.32 41.01 -24.22
C ARG A 1100 -7.72 42.34 -24.70
N PRO A 1101 -8.54 43.27 -25.23
CA PRO A 1101 -8.10 44.63 -25.56
C PRO A 1101 -8.08 45.55 -24.31
N ALA A 1102 -7.02 46.35 -24.13
CA ALA A 1102 -6.85 47.19 -22.93
C ALA A 1102 -7.69 48.49 -22.86
N LYS A 1103 -8.40 48.89 -23.93
CA LYS A 1103 -9.04 50.23 -24.03
C LYS A 1103 -10.58 50.26 -24.05
N LYS A 1104 -11.27 49.20 -23.64
CA LYS A 1104 -12.74 49.20 -23.49
C LYS A 1104 -13.10 49.30 -22.00
N ALA A 1105 -14.09 50.13 -21.67
CA ALA A 1105 -14.64 50.26 -20.31
C ALA A 1105 -15.38 48.99 -19.84
N SER A 1106 -15.73 48.08 -20.77
CA SER A 1106 -16.27 46.75 -20.50
C SER A 1106 -15.21 45.66 -20.75
N ILE A 1107 -15.13 44.68 -19.84
CA ILE A 1107 -14.25 43.51 -19.95
C ILE A 1107 -14.81 42.58 -21.02
N GLN A 1108 -14.45 42.79 -22.29
CA GLN A 1108 -14.84 41.92 -23.40
C GLN A 1108 -13.64 41.11 -23.90
N TYR A 1109 -13.78 39.79 -23.88
CA TYR A 1109 -12.84 38.87 -24.52
C TYR A 1109 -13.26 38.61 -25.96
N GLU A 1110 -12.27 38.39 -26.82
CA GLU A 1110 -12.47 38.08 -28.23
C GLU A 1110 -11.61 36.85 -28.60
N ILE A 1111 -12.19 35.89 -29.30
CA ILE A 1111 -11.44 34.76 -29.87
C ILE A 1111 -10.88 35.20 -31.21
N ARG A 1112 -9.55 35.29 -31.33
CA ARG A 1112 -8.88 35.73 -32.56
C ARG A 1112 -8.59 34.59 -33.52
N ASN A 1113 -8.18 33.45 -32.99
CA ASN A 1113 -7.91 32.25 -33.77
C ASN A 1113 -8.39 31.01 -33.02
N LYS A 1114 -8.77 30.00 -33.79
CA LYS A 1114 -9.19 28.70 -33.31
C LYS A 1114 -8.80 27.63 -34.33
N SER A 1115 -8.17 26.56 -33.86
CA SER A 1115 -7.70 25.44 -34.67
C SER A 1115 -7.94 24.13 -33.95
N ILE A 1116 -8.00 23.03 -34.70
CA ILE A 1116 -8.17 21.69 -34.15
C ILE A 1116 -7.33 20.69 -34.95
N VAL A 1117 -6.63 19.82 -34.23
CA VAL A 1117 -5.93 18.66 -34.77
C VAL A 1117 -6.81 17.44 -34.46
N ARG A 1118 -7.48 16.92 -35.49
CA ARG A 1118 -8.31 15.70 -35.36
C ARG A 1118 -7.45 14.45 -35.37
N SER A 1119 -7.87 13.40 -34.69
CA SER A 1119 -7.13 12.13 -34.61
C SER A 1119 -5.69 12.36 -34.16
N ALA A 1120 -5.52 13.25 -33.16
CA ALA A 1120 -4.23 13.49 -32.54
C ALA A 1120 -3.77 12.24 -31.78
N HIS A 1121 -4.74 11.54 -31.18
CA HIS A 1121 -4.61 10.26 -30.51
C HIS A 1121 -5.60 9.24 -31.10
N ALA A 1122 -5.52 7.98 -30.66
CA ALA A 1122 -6.48 6.93 -31.02
C ALA A 1122 -7.65 6.81 -30.01
N ALA A 1123 -7.57 7.54 -28.89
CA ALA A 1123 -8.58 7.59 -27.85
C ALA A 1123 -8.68 9.00 -27.23
N ALA A 1124 -9.50 9.16 -26.20
CA ALA A 1124 -9.70 10.43 -25.50
C ALA A 1124 -8.38 11.03 -24.99
N VAL A 1125 -8.19 12.34 -25.18
CA VAL A 1125 -7.01 13.10 -24.71
C VAL A 1125 -7.29 13.64 -23.30
N THR A 1126 -6.83 12.91 -22.31
CA THR A 1126 -7.14 13.10 -20.88
C THR A 1126 -6.09 13.88 -20.13
N GLY A 1127 -4.82 13.83 -20.56
CA GLY A 1127 -3.73 14.61 -20.00
C GLY A 1127 -3.21 15.66 -20.98
N LEU A 1128 -2.98 16.89 -20.52
CA LEU A 1128 -2.46 17.97 -21.35
C LEU A 1128 -1.69 18.99 -20.52
N GLY A 1129 -0.51 19.40 -20.99
CA GLY A 1129 0.30 20.44 -20.35
C GLY A 1129 1.14 21.25 -21.32
N ILE A 1130 1.12 22.58 -21.17
CA ILE A 1130 2.00 23.51 -21.87
C ILE A 1130 3.30 23.62 -21.07
N VAL A 1131 4.35 22.98 -21.59
CA VAL A 1131 5.65 22.85 -20.93
C VAL A 1131 6.33 24.21 -20.83
N ARG A 1132 6.60 24.83 -21.98
CA ARG A 1132 7.31 26.11 -22.10
C ARG A 1132 6.84 26.90 -23.32
N LEU A 1133 7.08 28.21 -23.28
CA LEU A 1133 6.90 29.09 -24.42
C LEU A 1133 8.26 29.42 -25.05
N GLU A 1134 8.35 29.41 -26.37
CA GLU A 1134 9.60 29.63 -27.12
C GLU A 1134 9.46 30.84 -28.06
N ASN A 1135 10.59 31.31 -28.61
CA ASN A 1135 10.66 32.33 -29.65
C ASN A 1135 9.91 33.63 -29.31
N GLY A 1136 10.12 34.16 -28.10
CA GLY A 1136 9.44 35.36 -27.63
C GLY A 1136 7.95 35.15 -27.42
N GLU A 1137 7.60 34.01 -26.81
CA GLU A 1137 6.23 33.58 -26.47
C GLU A 1137 5.30 33.33 -27.67
N ARG A 1138 5.85 33.19 -28.87
CA ARG A 1138 5.08 32.93 -30.10
C ARG A 1138 4.93 31.45 -30.42
N ASP A 1139 5.83 30.64 -29.91
CA ASP A 1139 5.82 29.19 -30.04
C ASP A 1139 5.54 28.55 -28.68
N ALA A 1140 4.99 27.34 -28.68
CA ALA A 1140 4.77 26.58 -27.45
C ALA A 1140 5.10 25.09 -27.64
N ILE A 1141 5.68 24.49 -26.62
CA ILE A 1141 5.83 23.03 -26.50
C ILE A 1141 4.72 22.50 -25.61
N VAL A 1142 3.95 21.55 -26.15
CA VAL A 1142 2.78 20.96 -25.50
C VAL A 1142 2.96 19.46 -25.42
N VAL A 1143 2.66 18.86 -24.27
CA VAL A 1143 2.64 17.41 -24.10
C VAL A 1143 1.21 16.96 -23.85
N THR A 1144 0.83 15.85 -24.48
CA THR A 1144 -0.49 15.22 -24.31
C THR A 1144 -0.35 13.75 -23.94
N ALA A 1145 -1.27 13.27 -23.11
CA ALA A 1145 -1.44 11.86 -22.77
C ALA A 1145 -2.90 11.45 -23.04
N SER A 1146 -3.07 10.18 -23.41
CA SER A 1146 -4.38 9.65 -23.82
C SER A 1146 -4.57 8.22 -23.35
N ASN A 1147 -5.83 7.80 -23.31
CA ASN A 1147 -6.24 6.41 -23.01
C ASN A 1147 -5.76 5.39 -24.05
N ASP A 1148 -5.14 5.82 -25.15
CA ASP A 1148 -4.42 4.96 -26.09
C ASP A 1148 -3.02 4.56 -25.60
N GLN A 1149 -2.63 4.96 -24.37
CA GLN A 1149 -1.34 4.70 -23.74
C GLN A 1149 -0.16 5.33 -24.51
N ARG A 1150 -0.39 6.50 -25.12
CA ARG A 1150 0.65 7.28 -25.80
C ARG A 1150 0.84 8.63 -25.14
N VAL A 1151 2.11 9.03 -25.00
CA VAL A 1151 2.52 10.38 -24.63
C VAL A 1151 3.16 11.02 -25.85
N LYS A 1152 2.66 12.19 -26.24
CA LYS A 1152 3.07 12.89 -27.46
C LYS A 1152 3.51 14.31 -27.16
N THR A 1153 4.58 14.75 -27.80
CA THR A 1153 5.04 16.14 -27.73
C THR A 1153 4.73 16.86 -29.03
N TRP A 1154 4.21 18.08 -28.91
CA TRP A 1154 3.78 18.91 -30.02
C TRP A 1154 4.44 20.28 -29.95
N ARG A 1155 4.79 20.84 -31.12
CA ARG A 1155 5.21 22.24 -31.26
C ARG A 1155 4.10 23.03 -31.93
N LEU A 1156 3.64 24.06 -31.25
CA LEU A 1156 2.74 25.08 -31.80
C LEU A 1156 3.59 26.26 -32.25
N VAL A 1157 3.57 26.57 -33.54
CA VAL A 1157 4.37 27.66 -34.13
C VAL A 1157 3.47 28.82 -34.52
N ASP A 1158 3.83 30.03 -34.08
CA ASP A 1158 3.08 31.27 -34.30
C ASP A 1158 1.59 31.19 -33.88
N TRP A 1159 1.31 30.72 -32.65
CA TRP A 1159 -0.07 30.49 -32.17
C TRP A 1159 -0.94 31.76 -32.10
N GLN A 1160 -0.33 32.94 -32.04
CA GLN A 1160 -1.01 34.24 -32.08
C GLN A 1160 -1.40 34.68 -33.50
N SER A 1161 -0.84 34.04 -34.53
CA SER A 1161 -1.14 34.32 -35.94
C SER A 1161 -2.35 33.51 -36.41
N THR A 1162 -2.97 33.93 -37.51
CA THR A 1162 -3.98 33.13 -38.22
C THR A 1162 -3.37 31.93 -38.95
N SER A 1163 -2.03 31.88 -39.08
CA SER A 1163 -1.27 30.84 -39.77
C SER A 1163 -0.57 29.87 -38.81
N LEU A 1164 -1.25 29.46 -37.74
CA LEU A 1164 -0.74 28.49 -36.77
C LEU A 1164 -0.31 27.19 -37.45
N ARG A 1165 0.89 26.72 -37.15
CA ARG A 1165 1.38 25.40 -37.58
C ARG A 1165 1.59 24.51 -36.37
N VAL A 1166 1.14 23.26 -36.47
CA VAL A 1166 1.28 22.26 -35.40
C VAL A 1166 2.14 21.12 -35.92
N HIS A 1167 3.20 20.80 -35.17
CA HIS A 1167 4.13 19.72 -35.50
C HIS A 1167 4.15 18.69 -34.38
N LEU A 1168 3.95 17.41 -34.71
CA LEU A 1168 4.25 16.31 -33.79
C LEU A 1168 5.78 16.13 -33.74
N LEU A 1169 6.36 16.22 -32.54
CA LEU A 1169 7.80 16.10 -32.32
C LEU A 1169 8.20 14.68 -31.91
N ASP A 1170 7.44 14.06 -31.00
CA ASP A 1170 7.73 12.72 -30.49
C ASP A 1170 6.42 11.99 -30.08
N ASP A 1171 6.46 10.65 -30.07
CA ASP A 1171 5.33 9.77 -29.80
C ASP A 1171 5.81 8.46 -29.13
N GLN A 1172 5.67 8.40 -27.80
CA GLN A 1172 6.18 7.31 -26.97
C GLN A 1172 5.06 6.51 -26.30
N TYR A 1173 5.30 5.22 -26.06
CA TYR A 1173 4.42 4.36 -25.27
C TYR A 1173 4.54 4.69 -23.78
N SER A 1174 3.42 4.67 -23.07
CA SER A 1174 3.35 4.80 -21.62
C SER A 1174 2.73 3.55 -21.01
N GLY A 1175 3.34 3.03 -19.93
CA GLY A 1175 2.78 1.90 -19.19
C GLY A 1175 1.57 2.27 -18.33
N VAL A 1176 1.21 3.56 -18.26
CA VAL A 1176 0.06 4.05 -17.49
C VAL A 1176 -1.22 3.81 -18.27
N ALA A 1177 -1.99 2.79 -17.86
CA ALA A 1177 -3.32 2.55 -18.38
C ALA A 1177 -4.33 3.58 -17.86
N ASP A 1178 -5.37 3.88 -18.65
CA ASP A 1178 -6.41 4.87 -18.33
C ASP A 1178 -5.81 6.17 -17.76
N ALA A 1179 -4.89 6.79 -18.51
CA ALA A 1179 -4.27 8.05 -18.14
C ALA A 1179 -5.37 9.05 -17.75
N GLY A 1180 -5.37 9.50 -16.50
CA GLY A 1180 -6.41 10.34 -15.91
C GLY A 1180 -6.07 11.82 -15.92
N ASP A 1181 -4.81 12.18 -15.70
CA ASP A 1181 -4.34 13.57 -15.64
C ASP A 1181 -2.84 13.64 -16.00
N LEU A 1182 -2.38 14.85 -16.33
CA LEU A 1182 -0.99 15.13 -16.64
C LEU A 1182 -0.61 16.48 -16.04
N GLU A 1183 0.50 16.52 -15.30
CA GLU A 1183 1.00 17.73 -14.67
C GLU A 1183 2.42 18.05 -15.14
N VAL A 1184 2.67 19.31 -15.46
CA VAL A 1184 4.01 19.82 -15.75
C VAL A 1184 4.67 20.25 -14.43
N VAL A 1185 5.78 19.61 -14.07
CA VAL A 1185 6.57 19.97 -12.89
C VAL A 1185 7.45 21.16 -13.26
N ARG A 1186 7.09 22.34 -12.74
CA ARG A 1186 7.86 23.58 -12.96
C ARG A 1186 8.81 23.78 -11.78
N GLU A 1187 10.10 23.52 -12.00
CA GLU A 1187 11.15 23.89 -11.03
C GLU A 1187 11.37 25.41 -11.11
N GLY A 1188 10.79 26.18 -10.18
CA GLY A 1188 10.97 27.63 -10.14
C GLY A 1188 10.88 28.19 -8.73
N ARG A 1189 11.92 28.94 -8.30
CA ARG A 1189 11.82 29.86 -7.16
C ARG A 1189 10.66 30.81 -7.41
N ILE A 1190 9.75 30.88 -6.45
CA ILE A 1190 8.59 31.75 -6.47
C ILE A 1190 9.09 33.16 -6.14
N ASP A 1191 9.24 34.04 -7.14
CA ASP A 1191 9.08 35.48 -6.92
C ASP A 1191 7.60 35.81 -7.11
N GLY A 1192 7.08 36.75 -6.33
CA GLY A 1192 5.66 37.05 -6.13
C GLY A 1192 4.84 37.51 -7.36
N ASP A 1193 5.37 37.37 -8.57
CA ASP A 1193 4.64 37.45 -9.82
C ASP A 1193 4.66 36.07 -10.49
N GLN A 1194 3.50 35.57 -10.93
CA GLN A 1194 3.34 34.29 -11.64
C GLN A 1194 4.13 34.16 -12.97
N ASN A 1195 5.08 35.05 -13.23
CA ASN A 1195 6.09 34.93 -14.27
C ASN A 1195 7.20 33.98 -13.79
N ILE A 1196 6.92 32.68 -13.87
CA ILE A 1196 7.95 31.65 -13.76
C ILE A 1196 8.92 31.88 -14.93
N LEU A 1197 10.16 32.23 -14.62
CA LEU A 1197 11.24 32.16 -15.59
C LEU A 1197 11.42 30.69 -15.97
N ASP A 1198 10.91 30.30 -17.14
CA ASP A 1198 11.14 28.98 -17.71
C ASP A 1198 12.66 28.75 -17.76
N ARG A 1199 13.16 27.62 -17.23
CA ARG A 1199 14.52 27.20 -17.55
C ARG A 1199 14.61 27.04 -19.07
N GLU A 1200 15.65 27.61 -19.68
CA GLU A 1200 15.92 27.40 -21.11
C GLU A 1200 16.26 25.92 -21.41
N ASP A 1201 16.59 25.12 -20.39
CA ASP A 1201 17.02 23.73 -20.49
C ASP A 1201 16.01 22.75 -19.85
N GLY A 1202 15.04 22.25 -20.65
CA GLY A 1202 14.20 21.07 -20.33
C GLY A 1202 12.94 21.30 -19.48
N GLY A 1203 11.97 20.39 -19.57
CA GLY A 1203 10.75 20.40 -18.75
C GLY A 1203 10.32 19.00 -18.31
N LYS A 1204 9.82 18.86 -17.07
CA LYS A 1204 9.40 17.57 -16.50
C LYS A 1204 7.88 17.43 -16.51
N VAL A 1205 7.40 16.23 -16.81
CA VAL A 1205 5.98 15.92 -16.93
C VAL A 1205 5.65 14.63 -16.17
N LEU A 1206 4.58 14.67 -15.38
CA LEU A 1206 4.03 13.51 -14.68
C LEU A 1206 2.76 13.06 -15.39
N VAL A 1207 2.69 11.78 -15.74
CA VAL A 1207 1.49 11.15 -16.32
C VAL A 1207 0.93 10.18 -15.29
N ALA A 1208 -0.33 10.37 -14.91
CA ALA A 1208 -0.97 9.58 -13.86
C ALA A 1208 -2.26 8.92 -14.36
N GLY A 1209 -2.53 7.70 -13.89
CA GLY A 1209 -3.69 6.86 -14.24
C GLY A 1209 -3.68 5.60 -13.39
N VAL A 1210 -3.74 4.42 -13.98
CA VAL A 1210 -3.38 3.17 -13.30
C VAL A 1210 -1.85 3.08 -13.24
N GLY A 1211 -1.29 3.72 -12.23
CA GLY A 1211 0.15 3.96 -12.09
C GLY A 1211 0.54 5.41 -12.36
N ILE A 1212 1.83 5.71 -12.24
CA ILE A 1212 2.40 7.03 -12.49
C ILE A 1212 3.77 6.89 -13.15
N GLU A 1213 4.03 7.75 -14.14
CA GLU A 1213 5.33 7.87 -14.80
C GLU A 1213 5.82 9.32 -14.77
N ALA A 1214 7.14 9.51 -14.69
CA ALA A 1214 7.80 10.79 -14.87
C ALA A 1214 8.58 10.79 -16.19
N TRP A 1215 8.44 11.88 -16.94
CA TRP A 1215 9.01 12.07 -18.26
C TRP A 1215 9.80 13.37 -18.31
N ASP A 1216 11.02 13.30 -18.83
CA ASP A 1216 11.81 14.46 -19.20
C ASP A 1216 11.53 14.87 -20.65
N VAL A 1217 11.43 16.18 -20.88
CA VAL A 1217 11.11 16.81 -22.17
C VAL A 1217 12.24 17.78 -22.52
N SER A 1218 13.11 17.32 -23.42
CA SER A 1218 14.30 18.07 -23.88
C SER A 1218 14.03 19.35 -24.67
#